data_AF-A0A3E3IZZ4-F1
#
_entry.id   AF-A0A3E3IZZ4-F1
#
_cell.length_a   1.000
_cell.length_b   1.000
_cell.length_c   1.000
_cell.angle_alpha   90.00
_cell.angle_beta   90.00
_cell.angle_gamma   90.00
#
_symmetry.space_group_name_H-M   'P 1'
#
loop_
_entity.id
_entity.type
_entity.pdbx_description
1 polymer ?
#
loop_
_entity_poly.entity_id
_entity_poly.type
_entity_poly.pdbx_seq_one_letter_code
_entity_poly.pdbx_strand_id
1 'polypeptide(L)'
;MKRKTVMLTPPLLPSKKGKVITVQLVNDILVLNFFRDKILETRYCMNTQTHEYECYNPEENVWLQEKASVIASGHDRWGCYISEVDKKWIWEPKEAHEIIELNLKPLTRYGGTLQDIENLEYNYTYEKRERKEERRRERIEQLMRSIPQEPEDFEEKILEAAAKEHYGFYVAKKKEYVCSCCGTANRKDENTVGTLTCRGCGNEIILKKRTKKVTKKTGAVLMQPVNDKKSVCRYYDAVIIWQPGKESIETSEAMRVMPLKDGATISDHGIRRSCEIYYNQYCRISIYGACTDEFDKGNPGNRRSVSGYLYPSGISEALDNTLYEPWIRIFEQMAAAGAEANYNKLMWIWPGEGISQMTEYLLKGRYWKLLKESSEHIGGSRYYGPLLPEGKDIREVFGIDDMQKIHRIREQDGGEAMLVWMQWADQTGEKLSKETLKWLIDSNIDPQNISGIPVSVEKIRHYLIRQQAESYPNLKMKAVLEQWIDYLAGCVKMKKDMTDDLVTRPRELKRRHDEIMEEIRKQQIIEDIRRNKELAEQRERELKEKFPDAEKNLREVKGIYEYQNETYKVIVPEKLTDIMLEGQALHHCAGATDRYYDRIQSRETYIFFLRRASEPDTPYYTLEVEPGGTIRQHRTYLDEETGIEQIRGFLREWQKIIKQRLTQQEKELAKISKVKREENLEELKRKNNTRVLQGLLEDFMEAV
;
A
#
# COMPACT_ATOMS: atom_id res chain seq x y z
N MET A 1 25.63 14.23 40.28
CA MET A 1 25.15 13.33 41.35
C MET A 1 26.22 13.14 42.45
N LYS A 2 25.90 13.23 43.75
CA LYS A 2 26.88 13.02 44.86
C LYS A 2 27.02 11.54 45.25
N ARG A 3 27.48 10.70 44.31
CA ARG A 3 27.53 9.22 44.44
C ARG A 3 28.22 8.72 45.72
N LYS A 4 29.39 9.28 46.07
CA LYS A 4 30.15 8.89 47.28
C LYS A 4 29.33 9.07 48.57
N THR A 5 28.60 10.18 48.68
CA THR A 5 27.78 10.49 49.86
C THR A 5 26.59 9.55 49.99
N VAL A 6 25.93 9.22 48.87
CA VAL A 6 24.84 8.24 48.85
C VAL A 6 25.34 6.86 49.28
N MET A 7 26.49 6.41 48.76
CA MET A 7 27.04 5.09 49.09
C MET A 7 27.50 4.96 50.56
N LEU A 8 27.97 6.05 51.17
CA LEU A 8 28.34 6.07 52.60
C LEU A 8 27.12 5.99 53.52
N THR A 9 25.94 6.37 53.03
CA THR A 9 24.69 6.27 53.81
C THR A 9 24.08 4.89 53.57
N PRO A 10 23.86 4.05 54.60
CA PRO A 10 23.24 2.74 54.39
C PRO A 10 21.77 2.87 53.97
N PRO A 11 21.23 1.95 53.15
CA PRO A 11 19.82 1.95 52.78
C PRO A 11 18.92 1.63 53.98
N LEU A 12 17.82 2.35 54.14
CA LEU A 12 16.80 2.03 55.16
C LEU A 12 16.16 0.67 54.84
N LEU A 13 16.24 -0.26 55.78
CA LEU A 13 15.71 -1.62 55.63
C LEU A 13 14.17 -1.63 55.75
N PRO A 14 13.47 -2.38 54.88
CA PRO A 14 12.02 -2.45 54.91
C PRO A 14 11.50 -3.28 56.10
N SER A 15 10.39 -2.85 56.68
CA SER A 15 9.75 -3.56 57.80
C SER A 15 9.05 -4.85 57.34
N LYS A 16 8.48 -4.83 56.13
CA LYS A 16 7.68 -5.93 55.52
C LYS A 16 8.46 -6.71 54.44
N LYS A 17 7.96 -7.90 54.11
CA LYS A 17 8.34 -8.67 52.89
C LYS A 17 7.44 -8.23 51.72
N GLY A 18 7.78 -8.59 50.47
CA GLY A 18 7.13 -8.09 49.25
C GLY A 18 7.85 -6.90 48.61
N LYS A 19 7.14 -6.16 47.75
CA LYS A 19 7.66 -4.97 47.03
C LYS A 19 7.56 -3.72 47.92
N VAL A 20 8.69 -3.20 48.37
CA VAL A 20 8.76 -2.05 49.29
C VAL A 20 9.73 -1.00 48.74
N ILE A 21 9.32 0.26 48.73
CA ILE A 21 10.19 1.40 48.45
C ILE A 21 10.46 2.12 49.77
N THR A 22 11.72 2.16 50.21
CA THR A 22 12.10 2.99 51.36
C THR A 22 12.65 4.34 50.88
N VAL A 23 12.16 5.42 51.50
CA VAL A 23 12.50 6.79 51.16
C VAL A 23 13.41 7.36 52.22
N GLN A 24 14.54 7.93 51.80
CA GLN A 24 15.45 8.66 52.67
C GLN A 24 16.01 9.89 51.95
N LEU A 25 16.33 10.91 52.74
CA LEU A 25 16.99 12.11 52.24
C LEU A 25 18.46 12.08 52.66
N VAL A 26 19.36 12.16 51.69
CA VAL A 26 20.80 12.25 51.90
C VAL A 26 21.27 13.62 51.42
N ASN A 27 21.40 14.57 52.34
CA ASN A 27 21.61 15.99 52.04
C ASN A 27 20.51 16.53 51.10
N ASP A 28 20.87 16.89 49.87
CA ASP A 28 20.04 17.41 48.78
C ASP A 28 19.65 16.31 47.77
N ILE A 29 19.74 15.04 48.15
CA ILE A 29 19.41 13.89 47.29
C ILE A 29 18.29 13.09 47.91
N LEU A 30 17.17 13.01 47.21
CA LEU A 30 16.12 12.05 47.49
C LEU A 30 16.59 10.67 47.02
N VAL A 31 16.58 9.69 47.93
CA VAL A 31 16.99 8.32 47.63
C VAL A 31 15.80 7.39 47.86
N LEU A 32 15.46 6.63 46.82
CA LEU A 32 14.44 5.59 46.84
C LEU A 32 15.13 4.24 46.73
N ASN A 33 15.03 3.42 47.77
CA ASN A 33 15.58 2.08 47.78
C ASN A 33 14.47 1.10 47.43
N PHE A 34 14.58 0.44 46.27
CA PHE A 34 13.62 -0.55 45.80
C PHE A 34 13.99 -1.92 46.34
N PHE A 35 13.13 -2.48 47.19
CA PHE A 35 13.31 -3.80 47.79
C PHE A 35 12.26 -4.80 47.29
N ARG A 36 12.70 -6.04 47.07
CA ARG A 36 11.83 -7.20 46.89
C ARG A 36 12.18 -8.26 47.90
N ASP A 37 11.21 -8.62 48.74
CA ASP A 37 11.38 -9.63 49.80
C ASP A 37 12.60 -9.36 50.71
N LYS A 38 12.82 -8.07 51.02
CA LYS A 38 13.94 -7.52 51.81
C LYS A 38 15.31 -7.56 51.14
N ILE A 39 15.40 -7.92 49.87
CA ILE A 39 16.61 -7.80 49.04
C ILE A 39 16.57 -6.46 48.30
N LEU A 40 17.65 -5.68 48.38
CA LEU A 40 17.77 -4.40 47.67
C LEU A 40 18.04 -4.66 46.18
N GLU A 41 17.10 -4.30 45.32
CA GLU A 41 17.24 -4.46 43.86
C GLU A 41 17.90 -3.25 43.22
N THR A 42 17.49 -2.03 43.60
CA THR A 42 18.02 -0.81 42.99
C THR A 42 17.92 0.36 43.96
N ARG A 43 18.93 1.23 43.90
CA ARG A 43 18.96 2.48 44.67
C ARG A 43 18.86 3.67 43.74
N TYR A 44 17.66 4.22 43.62
CA TYR A 44 17.37 5.39 42.80
C TYR A 44 17.68 6.68 43.56
N CYS A 45 18.26 7.67 42.88
CA CYS A 45 18.69 8.93 43.46
C CYS A 45 18.27 10.09 42.57
N MET A 46 17.65 11.13 43.13
CA MET A 46 17.35 12.39 42.45
C MET A 46 17.84 13.57 43.28
N ASN A 47 18.57 14.50 42.66
CA ASN A 47 18.87 15.79 43.28
C ASN A 47 17.61 16.64 43.39
N THR A 48 17.30 17.12 44.60
CA THR A 48 16.04 17.81 44.89
C THR A 48 15.95 19.23 44.33
N GLN A 49 17.06 19.79 43.85
CA GLN A 49 17.12 21.14 43.25
C GLN A 49 17.24 21.09 41.73
N THR A 50 18.09 20.22 41.20
CA THR A 50 18.39 20.15 39.75
C THR A 50 17.60 19.07 39.01
N HIS A 51 16.96 18.17 39.74
CA HIS A 51 16.30 16.96 39.23
C HIS A 51 17.24 16.04 38.42
N GLU A 52 18.55 16.22 38.53
CA GLU A 52 19.53 15.25 38.04
C GLU A 52 19.30 13.92 38.77
N TYR A 53 19.08 12.85 38.02
CA TYR A 53 18.80 11.53 38.58
C TYR A 53 19.71 10.45 37.98
N GLU A 54 20.01 9.47 38.81
CA GLU A 54 20.78 8.26 38.51
C GLU A 54 20.29 7.13 39.42
N CYS A 55 20.51 5.88 39.03
CA CYS A 55 20.28 4.72 39.88
C CYS A 55 21.55 3.89 40.02
N TYR A 56 21.67 3.21 41.14
CA TYR A 56 22.75 2.27 41.43
C TYR A 56 22.19 0.85 41.51
N ASN A 57 22.76 -0.05 40.70
CA ASN A 57 22.48 -1.48 40.74
C ASN A 57 23.49 -2.17 41.68
N PRO A 58 23.06 -2.70 42.84
CA PRO A 58 23.94 -3.37 43.79
C PRO A 58 24.52 -4.70 43.29
N GLU A 59 23.84 -5.42 42.40
CA GLU A 59 24.28 -6.71 41.88
C GLU A 59 25.46 -6.55 40.90
N GLU A 60 25.32 -5.60 39.98
CA GLU A 60 26.34 -5.31 38.95
C GLU A 60 27.39 -4.28 39.42
N ASN A 61 27.16 -3.61 40.56
CA ASN A 61 28.01 -2.53 41.07
C ASN A 61 28.24 -1.39 40.06
N VAL A 62 27.18 -1.01 39.33
CA VAL A 62 27.21 0.05 38.31
C VAL A 62 26.18 1.15 38.59
N TRP A 63 26.52 2.37 38.16
CA TRP A 63 25.60 3.51 38.12
C TRP A 63 25.05 3.68 36.72
N LEU A 64 23.73 3.78 36.61
CA LEU A 64 22.99 3.91 35.37
C LEU A 64 22.07 5.14 35.44
N GLN A 65 21.58 5.57 34.28
CA GLN A 65 20.53 6.58 34.19
C GLN A 65 19.23 5.90 33.75
N GLU A 66 18.40 5.53 34.73
CA GLU A 66 17.10 4.90 34.51
C GLU A 66 16.03 5.56 35.37
N LYS A 67 14.81 5.64 34.83
CA LYS A 67 13.69 6.30 35.48
C LYS A 67 13.15 5.49 36.66
N ALA A 68 12.68 6.16 37.70
CA ALA A 68 12.07 5.51 38.86
C ALA A 68 10.89 4.59 38.48
N SER A 69 10.06 5.01 37.52
CA SER A 69 8.92 4.23 37.02
C SER A 69 9.33 2.94 36.32
N VAL A 70 10.43 2.98 35.54
CA VAL A 70 11.00 1.81 34.83
C VAL A 70 11.63 0.84 35.82
N ILE A 71 12.29 1.34 36.86
CA ILE A 71 12.79 0.48 37.95
C ILE A 71 11.61 -0.20 38.67
N ALA A 72 10.56 0.55 38.97
CA ALA A 72 9.36 0.04 39.65
C ALA A 72 8.58 -1.01 38.82
N SER A 73 8.66 -0.98 37.48
CA SER A 73 8.11 -2.00 36.58
C SER A 73 9.01 -3.22 36.40
N GLY A 74 10.21 -3.25 37.02
CA GLY A 74 11.17 -4.34 36.88
C GLY A 74 12.08 -4.19 35.67
N HIS A 75 12.50 -2.96 35.36
CA HIS A 75 13.31 -2.58 34.20
C HIS A 75 12.59 -2.75 32.85
N ASP A 76 11.26 -2.87 32.88
CA ASP A 76 10.43 -2.91 31.68
C ASP A 76 10.15 -1.51 31.15
N ARG A 77 10.61 -1.25 29.92
CA ARG A 77 10.47 0.03 29.22
C ARG A 77 9.15 0.13 28.44
N TRP A 78 8.37 -0.94 28.37
CA TRP A 78 7.17 -1.03 27.55
C TRP A 78 5.93 -1.44 28.36
N GLY A 79 5.09 -0.46 28.67
CA GLY A 79 3.68 -0.70 28.98
C GLY A 79 3.40 -1.12 30.42
N CYS A 80 3.11 -0.14 31.27
CA CYS A 80 2.19 -0.24 32.41
C CYS A 80 1.66 1.18 32.70
N TYR A 81 0.41 1.33 33.13
CA TYR A 81 -0.02 2.61 33.72
C TYR A 81 0.76 2.82 35.01
N ILE A 82 1.55 3.89 35.09
CA ILE A 82 2.45 4.16 36.22
C ILE A 82 1.69 4.25 37.54
N SER A 83 0.45 4.76 37.50
CA SER A 83 -0.47 4.78 38.63
C SER A 83 -0.88 3.39 39.14
N GLU A 84 -0.86 2.36 38.30
CA GLU A 84 -1.08 0.97 38.70
C GLU A 84 0.20 0.30 39.20
N VAL A 85 1.36 0.70 38.65
CA VAL A 85 2.67 0.25 39.14
C VAL A 85 2.88 0.77 40.56
N ASP A 86 2.62 2.05 40.80
CA ASP A 86 2.78 2.71 42.10
C ASP A 86 1.97 1.99 43.20
N LYS A 87 0.73 1.59 42.92
CA LYS A 87 -0.14 0.83 43.84
C LYS A 87 0.40 -0.55 44.25
N LYS A 88 1.32 -1.13 43.47
CA LYS A 88 1.93 -2.44 43.78
C LYS A 88 3.07 -2.33 44.79
N TRP A 89 3.56 -1.12 45.07
CA TRP A 89 4.67 -0.88 45.97
C TRP A 89 4.17 -0.32 47.31
N ILE A 90 4.75 -0.83 48.40
CA ILE A 90 4.52 -0.30 49.74
C ILE A 90 5.58 0.77 50.01
N TRP A 91 5.15 1.97 50.38
CA TRP A 91 6.03 3.09 50.69
C TRP A 91 6.35 3.15 52.19
N GLU A 92 7.63 3.25 52.54
CA GLU A 92 8.11 3.41 53.92
C GLU A 92 9.12 4.59 54.01
N PRO A 93 9.10 5.42 55.08
CA PRO A 93 8.16 5.40 56.20
C PRO A 93 6.74 5.85 55.79
N LYS A 94 5.78 5.89 56.71
CA LYS A 94 4.38 6.27 56.38
C LYS A 94 4.31 7.67 55.76
N GLU A 95 5.22 8.54 56.16
CA GLU A 95 5.40 9.92 55.73
C GLU A 95 6.19 10.04 54.41
N ALA A 96 6.53 8.93 53.73
CA ALA A 96 7.31 8.92 52.49
C ALA A 96 6.79 9.88 51.43
N HIS A 97 5.46 9.94 51.26
CA HIS A 97 4.80 10.83 50.31
C HIS A 97 5.02 12.31 50.66
N GLU A 98 4.91 12.66 51.95
CA GLU A 98 5.13 14.02 52.45
C GLU A 98 6.60 14.43 52.28
N ILE A 99 7.54 13.51 52.54
CA ILE A 99 8.97 13.75 52.33
C ILE A 99 9.25 14.06 50.86
N ILE A 100 8.67 13.29 49.94
CA ILE A 100 8.83 13.51 48.49
C ILE A 100 8.20 14.84 48.08
N GLU A 101 6.99 15.15 48.55
CA GLU A 101 6.28 16.40 48.22
C GLU A 101 7.06 17.64 48.71
N LEU A 102 7.52 17.64 49.96
CA LEU A 102 8.26 18.77 50.55
C LEU A 102 9.58 19.05 49.83
N ASN A 103 10.26 18.00 49.37
CA ASN A 103 11.60 18.12 48.80
C ASN A 103 11.61 18.29 47.28
N LEU A 104 10.69 17.65 46.54
CA LEU A 104 10.67 17.73 45.07
C LEU A 104 9.67 18.76 44.52
N LYS A 105 8.66 19.17 45.30
CA LYS A 105 7.60 20.12 44.89
C LYS A 105 7.08 19.84 43.47
N PRO A 106 6.51 18.65 43.21
CA PRO A 106 6.15 18.21 41.87
C PRO A 106 5.14 19.15 41.18
N LEU A 107 5.27 19.27 39.86
CA LEU A 107 4.58 20.28 39.03
C LEU A 107 3.08 19.98 38.80
N THR A 108 2.65 18.74 39.02
CA THR A 108 1.27 18.27 38.80
C THR A 108 0.89 17.24 39.86
N ARG A 109 -0.41 16.97 40.06
CA ARG A 109 -0.92 16.02 41.08
C ARG A 109 -1.76 14.86 40.51
N TYR A 110 -1.49 14.45 39.28
CA TYR A 110 -2.25 13.39 38.60
C TYR A 110 -1.36 12.17 38.35
N GLY A 111 -1.67 11.02 38.97
CA GLY A 111 -1.10 9.72 38.59
C GLY A 111 -0.23 8.98 39.63
N GLY A 112 -0.02 9.52 40.83
CA GLY A 112 0.73 8.85 41.91
C GLY A 112 2.19 9.32 42.04
N THR A 113 2.88 8.87 43.08
CA THR A 113 4.19 9.41 43.51
C THR A 113 5.29 9.14 42.49
N LEU A 114 5.30 7.96 41.87
CA LEU A 114 6.24 7.64 40.78
C LEU A 114 6.00 8.49 39.53
N GLN A 115 4.76 8.88 39.24
CA GLN A 115 4.43 9.75 38.10
C GLN A 115 4.96 11.16 38.33
N ASP A 116 4.85 11.66 39.56
CA ASP A 116 5.35 12.98 39.95
C ASP A 116 6.88 13.07 39.80
N ILE A 117 7.60 12.02 40.21
CA ILE A 117 9.05 11.89 40.00
C ILE A 117 9.36 11.83 38.50
N GLU A 118 8.63 11.01 37.73
CA GLU A 118 8.87 10.87 36.29
C GLU A 118 8.68 12.19 35.53
N ASN A 119 7.73 13.03 35.92
CA ASN A 119 7.52 14.33 35.29
C ASN A 119 8.75 15.23 35.45
N LEU A 120 9.41 15.18 36.61
CA LEU A 120 10.66 15.92 36.85
C LEU A 120 11.84 15.34 36.06
N GLU A 121 11.94 14.00 35.98
CA GLU A 121 12.91 13.31 35.12
C GLU A 121 12.73 13.69 33.64
N TYR A 122 11.47 13.77 33.19
CA TYR A 122 11.11 14.17 31.84
C TYR A 122 11.55 15.61 31.56
N ASN A 123 11.28 16.55 32.47
CA ASN A 123 11.66 17.95 32.29
C ASN A 123 13.18 18.15 32.26
N TYR A 124 13.92 17.50 33.16
CA TYR A 124 15.39 17.55 33.17
C TYR A 124 15.99 17.05 31.85
N THR A 125 15.44 15.97 31.30
CA THR A 125 15.89 15.43 30.00
C THR A 125 15.32 16.18 28.80
N TYR A 126 14.17 16.85 28.94
CA TYR A 126 13.54 17.68 27.93
C TYR A 126 14.41 18.89 27.59
N GLU A 127 14.89 19.66 28.57
CA GLU A 127 15.76 20.83 28.30
C GLU A 127 17.07 20.47 27.58
N LYS A 128 17.61 19.27 27.84
CA LYS A 128 18.80 18.78 27.13
C LYS A 128 18.49 18.41 25.68
N ARG A 129 17.29 17.84 25.43
CA ARG A 129 16.79 17.51 24.08
C ARG A 129 16.49 18.78 23.29
N GLU A 130 15.80 19.75 23.88
CA GLU A 130 15.49 21.05 23.27
C GLU A 130 16.77 21.79 22.89
N ARG A 131 17.73 21.96 23.81
CA ARG A 131 19.01 22.62 23.49
C ARG A 131 19.81 21.89 22.41
N LYS A 132 19.72 20.56 22.34
CA LYS A 132 20.36 19.78 21.26
C LYS A 132 19.66 20.04 19.92
N GLU A 133 18.34 20.14 19.93
CA GLU A 133 17.52 20.42 18.75
C GLU A 133 17.68 21.87 18.26
N GLU A 134 17.71 22.86 19.15
CA GLU A 134 18.02 24.26 18.84
C GLU A 134 19.37 24.38 18.13
N ARG A 135 20.45 23.81 18.71
CA ARG A 135 21.78 23.81 18.07
C ARG A 135 21.80 23.09 16.71
N ARG A 136 20.93 22.09 16.53
CA ARG A 136 20.78 21.40 15.24
C ARG A 136 20.10 22.31 14.23
N ARG A 137 18.98 22.95 14.60
CA ARG A 137 18.24 23.91 13.78
C ARG A 137 19.09 25.11 13.39
N GLU A 138 19.83 25.70 14.32
CA GLU A 138 20.75 26.81 14.06
C GLU A 138 21.81 26.46 12.99
N ARG A 139 22.40 25.26 13.05
CA ARG A 139 23.36 24.81 12.03
C ARG A 139 22.71 24.67 10.65
N ILE A 140 21.47 24.19 10.60
CA ILE A 140 20.72 24.05 9.34
C ILE A 140 20.36 25.43 8.80
N GLU A 141 19.87 26.35 9.63
CA GLU A 141 19.55 27.72 9.22
C GLU A 141 20.77 28.47 8.69
N GLN A 142 21.92 28.36 9.37
CA GLN A 142 23.18 28.94 8.90
C GLN A 142 23.59 28.38 7.53
N LEU A 143 23.40 27.08 7.32
CA LEU A 143 23.63 26.44 6.03
C LEU A 143 22.66 26.97 4.96
N MET A 144 21.35 27.02 5.25
CA MET A 144 20.36 27.49 4.28
C MET A 144 20.58 28.96 3.90
N ARG A 145 21.01 29.81 4.84
CA ARG A 145 21.39 31.21 4.56
C ARG A 145 22.64 31.34 3.68
N SER A 146 23.52 30.34 3.67
CA SER A 146 24.73 30.34 2.83
C SER A 146 24.49 29.95 1.37
N ILE A 147 23.28 29.48 1.05
CA ILE A 147 22.93 29.03 -0.31
C ILE A 147 22.70 30.26 -1.20
N PRO A 148 23.26 30.29 -2.43
CA PRO A 148 23.02 31.38 -3.37
C PRO A 148 21.53 31.56 -3.72
N GLN A 149 21.15 32.81 -3.97
CA GLN A 149 19.82 33.13 -4.48
C GLN A 149 19.61 32.59 -5.90
N GLU A 150 18.35 32.48 -6.30
CA GLU A 150 17.98 32.09 -7.66
C GLU A 150 18.43 33.16 -8.67
N PRO A 151 18.97 32.76 -9.84
CA PRO A 151 19.17 33.69 -10.94
C PRO A 151 17.86 34.38 -11.34
N GLU A 152 17.91 35.67 -11.68
CA GLU A 152 16.71 36.45 -12.04
C GLU A 152 15.95 35.88 -13.26
N ASP A 153 16.66 35.23 -14.18
CA ASP A 153 16.12 34.63 -15.40
C ASP A 153 15.79 33.13 -15.25
N PHE A 154 15.88 32.56 -14.03
CA PHE A 154 15.66 31.13 -13.80
C PHE A 154 14.31 30.65 -14.32
N GLU A 155 13.22 31.30 -13.91
CA GLU A 155 11.87 30.93 -14.32
C GLU A 155 11.64 31.12 -15.83
N GLU A 156 12.22 32.17 -16.41
CA GLU A 156 12.15 32.44 -17.85
C GLU A 156 12.82 31.30 -18.65
N LYS A 157 14.05 30.93 -18.30
CA LYS A 157 14.81 29.88 -18.98
C LYS A 157 14.14 28.52 -18.88
N ILE A 158 13.59 28.19 -17.71
CA ILE A 158 12.82 26.95 -17.54
C ILE A 158 11.54 26.98 -18.38
N LEU A 159 10.84 28.12 -18.44
CA LEU A 159 9.64 28.26 -19.27
C LEU A 159 9.97 28.08 -20.76
N GLU A 160 11.04 28.68 -21.27
CA GLU A 160 11.52 28.52 -22.66
C GLU A 160 11.84 27.04 -23.00
N ALA A 161 12.45 26.32 -22.06
CA ALA A 161 12.73 24.90 -22.21
C ALA A 161 11.44 24.06 -22.22
N ALA A 162 10.48 24.40 -21.37
CA ALA A 162 9.32 23.55 -21.07
C ALA A 162 8.07 23.83 -21.92
N ALA A 163 7.84 25.08 -22.34
CA ALA A 163 6.67 25.52 -23.10
C ALA A 163 6.81 25.25 -24.61
N LYS A 164 6.92 23.97 -24.99
CA LYS A 164 6.99 23.55 -26.41
C LYS A 164 5.64 23.60 -27.14
N GLU A 165 4.54 23.62 -26.38
CA GLU A 165 3.19 23.73 -26.92
C GLU A 165 2.65 25.13 -26.70
N HIS A 166 1.87 25.63 -27.66
CA HIS A 166 1.18 26.90 -27.55
C HIS A 166 -0.32 26.72 -27.76
N TYR A 167 -1.12 27.60 -27.16
CA TYR A 167 -2.58 27.47 -27.14
C TYR A 167 -3.27 28.72 -27.69
N GLY A 168 -4.37 28.50 -28.39
CA GLY A 168 -5.28 29.55 -28.83
C GLY A 168 -6.53 29.52 -27.96
N PHE A 169 -6.76 30.55 -27.16
CA PHE A 169 -7.92 30.63 -26.26
C PHE A 169 -9.03 31.48 -26.87
N TYR A 170 -10.24 30.93 -26.99
CA TYR A 170 -11.37 31.66 -27.54
C TYR A 170 -11.86 32.75 -26.57
N VAL A 171 -11.86 34.00 -27.04
CA VAL A 171 -12.35 35.16 -26.28
C VAL A 171 -13.66 35.63 -26.90
N ALA A 172 -14.78 35.30 -26.24
CA ALA A 172 -16.13 35.58 -26.74
C ALA A 172 -16.38 37.06 -27.07
N LYS A 173 -15.84 37.99 -26.26
CA LYS A 173 -15.95 39.44 -26.51
C LYS A 173 -15.33 39.86 -27.84
N LYS A 174 -14.24 39.21 -28.26
CA LYS A 174 -13.51 39.51 -29.49
C LYS A 174 -13.90 38.59 -30.66
N LYS A 175 -14.65 37.52 -30.39
CA LYS A 175 -14.97 36.43 -31.33
C LYS A 175 -13.72 35.81 -32.00
N GLU A 176 -12.59 35.85 -31.31
CA GLU A 176 -11.26 35.49 -31.83
C GLU A 176 -10.51 34.58 -30.86
N TYR A 177 -9.51 33.85 -31.36
CA TYR A 177 -8.59 33.04 -30.58
C TYR A 177 -7.33 33.83 -30.25
N VAL A 178 -7.09 34.08 -28.96
CA VAL A 178 -5.89 34.78 -28.50
C VAL A 178 -4.78 33.77 -28.27
N CYS A 179 -3.64 33.96 -28.93
CA CYS A 179 -2.43 33.15 -28.76
C CYS A 179 -1.88 33.31 -27.33
N SER A 180 -1.49 32.20 -26.69
CA SER A 180 -0.86 32.22 -25.37
C SER A 180 0.52 32.86 -25.40
N CYS A 181 1.32 32.59 -26.42
CA CYS A 181 2.70 33.03 -26.56
C CYS A 181 2.81 34.54 -26.84
N CYS A 182 2.16 35.05 -27.90
CA CYS A 182 2.32 36.45 -28.33
C CYS A 182 1.09 37.34 -28.11
N GLY A 183 -0.03 36.80 -27.61
CA GLY A 183 -1.26 37.56 -27.39
C GLY A 183 -1.99 38.02 -28.66
N THR A 184 -1.47 37.71 -29.84
CA THR A 184 -2.12 38.07 -31.11
C THR A 184 -3.46 37.34 -31.25
N ALA A 185 -4.48 38.08 -31.71
CA ALA A 185 -5.79 37.53 -31.98
C ALA A 185 -5.83 36.89 -33.37
N ASN A 186 -6.39 35.67 -33.44
CA ASN A 186 -6.45 34.87 -34.64
C ASN A 186 -7.90 34.50 -34.95
N ARG A 187 -8.30 34.72 -36.20
CA ARG A 187 -9.59 34.27 -36.71
C ARG A 187 -9.45 32.86 -37.28
N LYS A 188 -10.50 32.07 -37.09
CA LYS A 188 -10.62 30.71 -37.59
C LYS A 188 -11.35 30.74 -38.93
N ASP A 189 -10.87 29.99 -39.92
CA ASP A 189 -11.61 29.73 -41.15
C ASP A 189 -12.58 28.54 -40.94
N GLU A 190 -13.59 28.36 -41.81
CA GLU A 190 -14.63 27.33 -41.63
C GLU A 190 -14.05 25.90 -41.50
N ASN A 191 -12.89 25.64 -42.11
CA ASN A 191 -12.26 24.31 -42.19
C ASN A 191 -11.22 23.99 -41.08
N THR A 192 -10.87 24.93 -40.19
CA THR A 192 -9.78 24.68 -39.21
C THR A 192 -10.24 23.82 -38.03
N VAL A 193 -9.72 22.60 -37.88
CA VAL A 193 -10.05 21.72 -36.74
C VAL A 193 -8.77 21.41 -35.94
N GLY A 194 -8.80 21.65 -34.64
CA GLY A 194 -7.68 21.31 -33.74
C GLY A 194 -6.66 22.43 -33.58
N THR A 195 -5.79 22.64 -34.57
CA THR A 195 -4.66 23.59 -34.51
C THR A 195 -4.78 24.71 -35.54
N LEU A 196 -4.06 25.82 -35.32
CA LEU A 196 -3.97 26.96 -36.23
C LEU A 196 -2.57 27.57 -36.14
N THR A 197 -2.02 28.09 -37.24
CA THR A 197 -0.78 28.89 -37.20
C THR A 197 -1.07 30.32 -36.74
N CYS A 198 -0.39 30.79 -35.70
CA CYS A 198 -0.57 32.15 -35.21
C CYS A 198 -0.02 33.19 -36.19
N ARG A 199 -0.82 34.21 -36.53
CA ARG A 199 -0.43 35.31 -37.43
C ARG A 199 0.60 36.27 -36.82
N GLY A 200 0.78 36.25 -35.50
CA GLY A 200 1.73 37.09 -34.78
C GLY A 200 3.11 36.45 -34.69
N CYS A 201 3.23 35.33 -33.97
CA CYS A 201 4.51 34.66 -33.73
C CYS A 201 4.83 33.52 -34.71
N GLY A 202 3.90 33.11 -35.58
CA GLY A 202 4.11 31.99 -36.50
C GLY A 202 4.01 30.60 -35.86
N ASN A 203 3.90 30.49 -34.54
CA ASN A 203 3.79 29.20 -33.86
C ASN A 203 2.46 28.51 -34.14
N GLU A 204 2.48 27.18 -34.18
CA GLU A 204 1.25 26.38 -34.18
C GLU A 204 0.58 26.46 -32.78
N ILE A 205 -0.70 26.81 -32.75
CA ILE A 205 -1.50 26.95 -31.54
C ILE A 205 -2.64 25.92 -31.49
N ILE A 206 -2.77 25.24 -30.36
CA ILE A 206 -3.85 24.27 -30.08
C ILE A 206 -5.09 25.04 -29.62
N LEU A 207 -6.19 24.92 -30.35
CA LEU A 207 -7.40 25.72 -30.10
C LEU A 207 -8.21 25.19 -28.91
N LYS A 208 -8.51 26.08 -27.96
CA LYS A 208 -9.34 25.82 -26.77
C LYS A 208 -10.53 26.78 -26.74
N LYS A 209 -11.73 26.24 -26.95
CA LYS A 209 -12.97 27.03 -27.04
C LYS A 209 -13.62 27.35 -25.69
N ARG A 210 -13.67 26.38 -24.78
CA ARG A 210 -14.35 26.50 -23.46
C ARG A 210 -13.37 26.71 -22.31
N THR A 211 -12.14 26.23 -22.47
CA THR A 211 -11.08 26.31 -21.47
C THR A 211 -10.47 27.71 -21.45
N LYS A 212 -10.28 28.31 -20.28
CA LYS A 212 -9.68 29.65 -20.11
C LYS A 212 -8.19 29.62 -19.70
N LYS A 213 -7.74 28.48 -19.16
CA LYS A 213 -6.37 28.23 -18.69
C LYS A 213 -6.05 26.75 -18.92
N VAL A 214 -4.87 26.46 -19.44
CA VAL A 214 -4.30 25.10 -19.47
C VAL A 214 -3.12 25.08 -18.52
N THR A 215 -2.92 23.98 -17.80
CA THR A 215 -1.78 23.80 -16.90
C THR A 215 -1.09 22.47 -17.13
N LYS A 216 0.24 22.45 -17.04
CA LYS A 216 1.06 21.24 -17.10
C LYS A 216 2.01 21.22 -15.91
N LYS A 217 1.99 20.11 -15.15
CA LYS A 217 2.96 19.87 -14.08
C LYS A 217 4.25 19.31 -14.68
N THR A 218 5.39 19.78 -14.18
CA THR A 218 6.74 19.30 -14.51
C THR A 218 7.67 19.59 -13.32
N GLY A 219 8.97 19.41 -13.50
CA GLY A 219 10.00 19.83 -12.56
C GLY A 219 10.92 20.90 -13.12
N ALA A 220 11.69 21.52 -12.24
CA ALA A 220 12.84 22.33 -12.61
C ALA A 220 14.05 21.96 -11.74
N VAL A 221 15.25 22.16 -12.26
CA VAL A 221 16.50 21.89 -11.55
C VAL A 221 17.44 23.09 -11.71
N LEU A 222 18.03 23.51 -10.60
CA LEU A 222 19.06 24.56 -10.56
C LEU A 222 20.29 24.01 -9.83
N MET A 223 21.47 24.12 -10.45
CA MET A 223 22.73 23.68 -9.86
C MET A 223 23.63 24.89 -9.61
N GLN A 224 24.12 25.04 -8.38
CA GLN A 224 24.95 26.18 -7.98
C GLN A 224 26.09 25.73 -7.05
N PRO A 225 27.31 26.29 -7.18
CA PRO A 225 28.35 26.14 -6.16
C PRO A 225 27.93 26.89 -4.88
N VAL A 226 28.21 26.32 -3.71
CA VAL A 226 27.94 27.00 -2.42
C VAL A 226 29.24 27.49 -1.80
N ASN A 227 30.24 26.61 -1.71
CA ASN A 227 31.61 26.93 -1.28
C ASN A 227 32.57 25.79 -1.68
N ASP A 228 33.83 25.90 -1.29
CA ASP A 228 34.87 24.92 -1.62
C ASP A 228 34.57 23.49 -1.15
N LYS A 229 33.66 23.31 -0.19
CA LYS A 229 33.33 21.98 0.37
C LYS A 229 32.09 21.34 -0.22
N LYS A 230 31.19 22.14 -0.80
CA LYS A 230 29.88 21.66 -1.25
C LYS A 230 29.22 22.55 -2.29
N SER A 231 28.32 21.92 -3.03
CA SER A 231 27.43 22.56 -3.98
C SER A 231 25.98 22.28 -3.61
N VAL A 232 25.04 22.82 -4.39
CA VAL A 232 23.61 22.55 -4.24
C VAL A 232 22.97 22.28 -5.60
N CYS A 233 22.20 21.20 -5.67
CA CYS A 233 21.23 20.90 -6.71
C CYS A 233 19.84 21.08 -6.10
N ARG A 234 19.14 22.12 -6.53
CA ARG A 234 17.80 22.52 -6.07
C ARG A 234 16.77 21.91 -7.03
N TYR A 235 15.81 21.17 -6.50
CA TYR A 235 14.76 20.52 -7.28
C TYR A 235 13.41 21.14 -6.96
N TYR A 236 12.69 21.55 -8.00
CA TYR A 236 11.42 22.26 -7.88
C TYR A 236 10.28 21.41 -8.44
N ASP A 237 9.14 21.45 -7.76
CA ASP A 237 7.84 21.18 -8.38
C ASP A 237 7.48 22.43 -9.21
N ALA A 238 7.14 22.27 -10.50
CA ALA A 238 6.85 23.39 -11.39
C ALA A 238 5.51 23.20 -12.12
N VAL A 239 4.80 24.30 -12.35
CA VAL A 239 3.55 24.31 -13.12
C VAL A 239 3.59 25.38 -14.18
N ILE A 240 3.53 24.94 -15.44
CA ILE A 240 3.39 25.82 -16.59
C ILE A 240 1.92 26.17 -16.75
N ILE A 241 1.65 27.44 -17.01
CA ILE A 241 0.33 28.03 -17.11
C ILE A 241 0.22 28.75 -18.45
N TRP A 242 -0.71 28.30 -19.29
CA TRP A 242 -1.09 28.99 -20.53
C TRP A 242 -2.44 29.67 -20.34
N GLN A 243 -2.47 30.96 -20.67
CA GLN A 243 -3.64 31.83 -20.65
C GLN A 243 -3.65 32.72 -21.89
N PRO A 244 -4.77 33.41 -22.21
CA PRO A 244 -4.81 34.37 -23.32
C PRO A 244 -3.69 35.43 -23.19
N GLY A 245 -2.72 35.40 -24.10
CA GLY A 245 -1.61 36.35 -24.17
C GLY A 245 -0.60 36.26 -23.02
N LYS A 246 -0.59 35.16 -22.27
CA LYS A 246 0.41 34.94 -21.22
C LYS A 246 0.76 33.47 -21.10
N GLU A 247 2.06 33.20 -21.14
CA GLU A 247 2.68 31.95 -20.71
C GLU A 247 3.52 32.28 -19.47
N SER A 248 3.37 31.49 -18.42
CA SER A 248 4.09 31.70 -17.17
C SER A 248 4.35 30.36 -16.48
N ILE A 249 5.34 30.34 -15.61
CA ILE A 249 5.65 29.21 -14.75
C ILE A 249 5.50 29.63 -13.29
N GLU A 250 5.08 28.69 -12.45
CA GLU A 250 5.12 28.83 -10.99
C GLU A 250 5.99 27.70 -10.46
N THR A 251 6.97 28.02 -9.62
CA THR A 251 7.94 27.06 -9.07
C THR A 251 7.86 26.99 -7.54
N SER A 252 8.15 25.81 -7.00
CA SER A 252 8.15 25.53 -5.57
C SER A 252 9.32 24.58 -5.26
N GLU A 253 10.33 25.07 -4.55
CA GLU A 253 11.50 24.25 -4.20
C GLU A 253 11.11 23.10 -3.26
N ALA A 254 11.25 21.87 -3.75
CA ALA A 254 10.84 20.65 -3.05
C ALA A 254 11.96 20.07 -2.19
N MET A 255 13.19 20.08 -2.70
CA MET A 255 14.35 19.52 -2.01
C MET A 255 15.68 20.07 -2.53
N ARG A 256 16.70 19.99 -1.68
CA ARG A 256 18.09 20.36 -1.95
C ARG A 256 18.96 19.11 -1.78
N VAL A 257 19.65 18.72 -2.83
CA VAL A 257 20.74 17.74 -2.76
C VAL A 257 22.04 18.53 -2.77
N MET A 258 22.91 18.29 -1.81
CA MET A 258 24.16 19.02 -1.66
C MET A 258 25.34 18.09 -1.91
N PRO A 259 25.83 17.97 -3.16
CA PRO A 259 27.07 17.26 -3.47
C PRO A 259 28.24 17.76 -2.62
N LEU A 260 29.02 16.82 -2.10
CA LEU A 260 30.26 17.10 -1.38
C LEU A 260 31.44 17.13 -2.35
N LYS A 261 32.38 18.05 -2.12
CA LYS A 261 33.61 18.20 -2.90
C LYS A 261 34.77 17.40 -2.30
N ASP A 262 35.86 17.30 -3.05
CA ASP A 262 37.14 16.67 -2.64
C ASP A 262 37.02 15.21 -2.19
N GLY A 263 36.07 14.47 -2.79
CA GLY A 263 35.81 13.07 -2.44
C GLY A 263 35.25 12.87 -1.02
N ALA A 264 34.79 13.94 -0.36
CA ALA A 264 34.22 13.84 0.97
C ALA A 264 32.94 12.99 0.97
N THR A 265 32.77 12.22 2.05
CA THR A 265 31.58 11.39 2.28
C THR A 265 31.08 11.53 3.70
N ILE A 266 29.78 11.32 3.88
CA ILE A 266 29.12 11.27 5.18
C ILE A 266 28.53 9.88 5.45
N SER A 267 28.40 9.52 6.71
CA SER A 267 27.64 8.33 7.13
C SER A 267 26.21 8.75 7.46
N ASP A 268 25.24 8.11 6.78
CA ASP A 268 23.81 8.32 7.00
C ASP A 268 23.14 6.96 7.15
N HIS A 269 22.62 6.65 8.35
CA HIS A 269 22.04 5.35 8.70
C HIS A 269 22.95 4.15 8.34
N GLY A 270 24.27 4.32 8.50
CA GLY A 270 25.27 3.28 8.18
C GLY A 270 25.70 3.22 6.70
N ILE A 271 25.10 4.03 5.83
CA ILE A 271 25.43 4.10 4.39
C ILE A 271 26.35 5.30 4.15
N ARG A 272 27.46 5.09 3.41
CA ARG A 272 28.32 6.19 2.96
C ARG A 272 27.67 6.92 1.78
N ARG A 273 27.55 8.24 1.87
CA ARG A 273 26.98 9.11 0.83
C ARG A 273 27.93 10.24 0.49
N SER A 274 27.95 10.65 -0.78
CA SER A 274 28.72 11.79 -1.30
C SER A 274 27.90 13.08 -1.40
N CYS A 275 26.71 13.10 -0.79
CA CYS A 275 25.86 14.27 -0.73
C CYS A 275 25.04 14.28 0.56
N GLU A 276 24.63 15.48 0.96
CA GLU A 276 23.59 15.69 1.98
C GLU A 276 22.25 15.98 1.29
N ILE A 277 21.14 15.59 1.91
CA ILE A 277 19.80 15.85 1.35
C ILE A 277 18.96 16.57 2.39
N TYR A 278 18.30 17.63 1.96
CA TYR A 278 17.38 18.43 2.73
C TYR A 278 16.06 18.57 1.97
N TYR A 279 14.95 18.42 2.67
CA TYR A 279 13.61 18.49 2.12
C TYR A 279 12.89 19.72 2.65
N ASN A 280 12.08 20.34 1.81
CA ASN A 280 11.15 21.36 2.26
C ASN A 280 10.11 20.71 3.20
N GLN A 281 9.88 21.30 4.38
CA GLN A 281 9.02 20.71 5.41
C GLN A 281 7.52 20.85 5.14
N TYR A 282 7.11 21.69 4.18
CA TYR A 282 5.70 21.89 3.85
C TYR A 282 5.16 20.84 2.89
N CYS A 283 3.85 20.58 2.96
CA CYS A 283 3.17 19.56 2.18
C CYS A 283 3.06 19.92 0.68
N ARG A 284 3.03 18.88 -0.17
CA ARG A 284 2.91 18.95 -1.64
C ARG A 284 1.57 19.48 -2.18
N ILE A 285 0.58 19.73 -1.32
CA ILE A 285 -0.83 19.96 -1.74
C ILE A 285 -1.04 21.29 -2.47
N SER A 286 -0.12 22.25 -2.34
CA SER A 286 -0.25 23.54 -3.01
C SER A 286 1.10 24.07 -3.46
N ILE A 287 1.33 24.09 -4.78
CA ILE A 287 2.34 24.96 -5.38
C ILE A 287 2.04 26.46 -5.13
N TYR A 288 0.81 26.79 -4.69
CA TYR A 288 0.38 28.13 -4.32
C TYR A 288 0.61 28.45 -2.83
N GLY A 289 1.12 27.49 -2.04
CA GLY A 289 1.59 27.77 -0.68
C GLY A 289 2.97 28.38 -0.82
N ALA A 290 3.16 29.61 -0.33
CA ALA A 290 4.48 30.20 -0.20
C ALA A 290 5.40 29.16 0.44
N CYS A 291 6.31 28.59 -0.36
CA CYS A 291 7.29 27.66 0.16
C CYS A 291 8.16 28.48 1.10
N THR A 292 7.98 28.31 2.39
CA THR A 292 8.90 28.88 3.36
C THR A 292 10.27 28.22 3.17
N ASP A 293 11.34 28.94 3.48
CA ASP A 293 12.72 28.42 3.48
C ASP A 293 13.01 27.40 4.61
N GLU A 294 12.00 26.66 5.07
CA GLU A 294 12.12 25.65 6.12
C GLU A 294 12.53 24.30 5.51
N PHE A 295 13.83 24.03 5.56
CA PHE A 295 14.44 22.79 5.08
C PHE A 295 15.00 21.97 6.25
N ASP A 296 14.80 20.65 6.22
CA ASP A 296 15.34 19.71 7.21
C ASP A 296 15.70 18.38 6.51
N LYS A 297 16.47 17.52 7.17
CA LYS A 297 16.76 16.15 6.71
C LYS A 297 15.54 15.22 6.79
N GLY A 298 14.58 15.51 7.68
CA GLY A 298 13.29 14.82 7.72
C GLY A 298 12.45 15.11 6.47
N ASN A 299 11.67 14.13 6.01
CA ASN A 299 10.78 14.29 4.84
C ASN A 299 9.30 14.04 5.18
N PRO A 300 8.69 14.81 6.11
CA PRO A 300 7.27 14.65 6.46
C PRO A 300 6.34 14.99 5.29
N GLY A 301 6.76 15.90 4.40
CA GLY A 301 6.00 16.31 3.21
C GLY A 301 6.04 15.31 2.05
N ASN A 302 6.77 14.18 2.18
CA ASN A 302 7.01 13.19 1.13
C ASN A 302 7.46 13.85 -0.20
N ARG A 303 8.36 14.83 -0.10
CA ARG A 303 8.99 15.55 -1.22
C ARG A 303 9.93 14.61 -1.98
N ARG A 304 9.97 14.75 -3.30
CA ARG A 304 10.75 13.88 -4.21
C ARG A 304 11.21 14.68 -5.43
N SER A 305 12.32 14.27 -6.03
CA SER A 305 12.70 14.77 -7.36
C SER A 305 11.75 14.22 -8.42
N VAL A 306 11.31 15.08 -9.33
CA VAL A 306 10.48 14.74 -10.49
C VAL A 306 11.26 15.03 -11.76
N SER A 307 10.85 14.43 -12.88
CA SER A 307 11.40 14.80 -14.18
C SER A 307 11.09 16.26 -14.49
N GLY A 308 12.10 16.97 -14.98
CA GLY A 308 12.01 18.41 -15.18
C GLY A 308 13.09 18.91 -16.12
N TYR A 309 13.24 20.23 -16.19
CA TYR A 309 14.21 20.91 -17.04
C TYR A 309 15.35 21.48 -16.19
N LEU A 310 16.58 21.39 -16.70
CA LEU A 310 17.77 21.89 -16.02
C LEU A 310 18.12 23.30 -16.51
N TYR A 311 18.34 24.21 -15.57
CA TYR A 311 18.84 25.55 -15.87
C TYR A 311 20.28 25.48 -16.42
N PRO A 312 20.61 26.19 -17.52
CA PRO A 312 21.84 25.94 -18.30
C PRO A 312 23.13 26.48 -17.67
N SER A 313 23.07 27.39 -16.70
CA SER A 313 24.28 27.98 -16.10
C SER A 313 24.56 27.45 -14.70
N GLY A 314 25.83 27.43 -14.30
CA GLY A 314 26.27 26.97 -12.97
C GLY A 314 26.48 25.46 -12.84
N ILE A 315 26.22 24.67 -13.89
CA ILE A 315 26.33 23.19 -13.88
C ILE A 315 27.77 22.75 -13.64
N SER A 316 28.71 23.26 -14.46
CA SER A 316 30.13 22.94 -14.36
C SER A 316 30.68 23.26 -12.98
N GLU A 317 30.47 24.48 -12.48
CA GLU A 317 31.00 24.96 -11.21
C GLU A 317 30.39 24.21 -10.00
N ALA A 318 29.13 23.82 -10.11
CA ALA A 318 28.44 23.06 -9.08
C ALA A 318 28.93 21.61 -8.98
N LEU A 319 29.19 20.95 -10.11
CA LEU A 319 29.57 19.53 -10.09
C LEU A 319 31.09 19.30 -10.13
N ASP A 320 31.87 20.33 -10.41
CA ASP A 320 33.34 20.32 -10.35
C ASP A 320 33.85 19.84 -8.99
N ASN A 321 34.84 18.93 -9.03
CA ASN A 321 35.44 18.28 -7.86
C ASN A 321 34.44 17.49 -6.98
N THR A 322 33.29 17.09 -7.54
CA THR A 322 32.34 16.18 -6.88
C THR A 322 32.38 14.79 -7.53
N LEU A 323 31.78 13.78 -6.89
CA LEU A 323 31.60 12.46 -7.53
C LEU A 323 30.73 12.49 -8.80
N TYR A 324 30.05 13.60 -9.07
CA TYR A 324 29.14 13.76 -10.21
C TYR A 324 29.77 14.51 -11.38
N GLU A 325 31.05 14.87 -11.30
CA GLU A 325 31.79 15.56 -12.37
C GLU A 325 31.64 14.92 -13.76
N PRO A 326 31.60 13.57 -13.91
CA PRO A 326 31.38 12.94 -15.23
C PRO A 326 30.06 13.32 -15.93
N TRP A 327 29.08 13.85 -15.20
CA TRP A 327 27.80 14.30 -15.75
C TRP A 327 27.84 15.69 -16.38
N ILE A 328 28.85 16.52 -16.06
CA ILE A 328 28.91 17.94 -16.46
C ILE A 328 28.60 18.11 -17.96
N ARG A 329 29.39 17.47 -18.81
CA ARG A 329 29.26 17.60 -20.27
C ARG A 329 27.88 17.20 -20.78
N ILE A 330 27.31 16.12 -20.25
CA ILE A 330 26.01 15.61 -20.68
C ILE A 330 24.90 16.54 -20.19
N PHE A 331 24.97 17.00 -18.95
CA PHE A 331 23.98 17.90 -18.35
C PHE A 331 23.96 19.27 -19.02
N GLU A 332 25.11 19.83 -19.40
CA GLU A 332 25.17 21.06 -20.19
C GLU A 332 24.50 20.88 -21.56
N GLN A 333 24.76 19.76 -22.24
CA GLN A 333 24.12 19.44 -23.52
C GLN A 333 22.60 19.22 -23.37
N MET A 334 22.17 18.56 -22.29
CA MET A 334 20.77 18.34 -21.97
C MET A 334 20.05 19.66 -21.66
N ALA A 335 20.66 20.53 -20.85
CA ALA A 335 20.11 21.84 -20.51
C ALA A 335 19.99 22.73 -21.75
N ALA A 336 21.04 22.79 -22.58
CA ALA A 336 21.02 23.54 -23.84
C ALA A 336 19.96 23.00 -24.83
N ALA A 337 19.72 21.70 -24.85
CA ALA A 337 18.69 21.07 -25.67
C ALA A 337 17.26 21.21 -25.09
N GLY A 338 17.12 21.67 -23.84
CA GLY A 338 15.84 21.69 -23.12
C GLY A 338 15.29 20.28 -22.88
N ALA A 339 16.16 19.32 -22.53
CA ALA A 339 15.78 17.93 -22.27
C ALA A 339 15.04 17.81 -20.93
N GLU A 340 13.87 17.16 -20.94
CA GLU A 340 13.13 16.81 -19.73
C GLU A 340 13.64 15.46 -19.20
N ALA A 341 14.15 15.43 -17.96
CA ALA A 341 14.67 14.22 -17.34
C ALA A 341 14.67 14.32 -15.81
N ASN A 342 14.81 13.18 -15.13
CA ASN A 342 15.03 13.12 -13.68
C ASN A 342 16.53 13.20 -13.37
N TYR A 343 17.07 14.42 -13.36
CA TYR A 343 18.51 14.67 -13.15
C TYR A 343 19.06 14.11 -11.84
N ASN A 344 18.27 14.12 -10.75
CA ASN A 344 18.68 13.51 -9.48
C ASN A 344 18.90 11.99 -9.61
N LYS A 345 18.02 11.30 -10.34
CA LYS A 345 18.14 9.86 -10.55
C LYS A 345 19.31 9.53 -11.46
N LEU A 346 19.58 10.33 -12.49
CA LEU A 346 20.80 10.18 -13.31
C LEU A 346 22.07 10.27 -12.44
N MET A 347 22.11 11.20 -11.48
CA MET A 347 23.21 11.33 -10.51
C MET A 347 23.25 10.20 -9.46
N TRP A 348 22.20 9.38 -9.31
CA TRP A 348 22.13 8.37 -8.25
C TRP A 348 23.06 7.16 -8.48
N ILE A 349 23.40 6.88 -9.74
CA ILE A 349 24.27 5.76 -10.13
C ILE A 349 25.73 6.23 -10.15
N TRP A 350 26.65 5.40 -9.63
CA TRP A 350 28.09 5.66 -9.74
C TRP A 350 28.46 5.80 -11.23
N PRO A 351 29.30 6.76 -11.66
CA PRO A 351 29.57 7.06 -13.08
C PRO A 351 30.20 5.95 -13.97
N GLY A 352 30.10 4.66 -13.62
CA GLY A 352 30.81 3.55 -14.25
C GLY A 352 29.97 2.43 -14.90
N GLU A 353 28.64 2.57 -15.05
CA GLU A 353 27.76 1.47 -15.51
C GLU A 353 26.90 1.85 -16.73
N GLY A 354 27.52 2.38 -17.81
CA GLY A 354 26.85 2.56 -19.10
C GLY A 354 25.74 3.64 -19.20
N ILE A 355 25.18 4.11 -18.07
CA ILE A 355 24.03 5.04 -18.05
C ILE A 355 24.37 6.37 -18.71
N SER A 356 25.55 6.92 -18.46
CA SER A 356 26.00 8.16 -19.10
C SER A 356 26.08 8.00 -20.61
N GLN A 357 26.59 6.86 -21.09
CA GLN A 357 26.68 6.55 -22.52
C GLN A 357 25.30 6.35 -23.15
N MET A 358 24.43 5.56 -22.52
CA MET A 358 23.03 5.41 -22.92
C MET A 358 22.33 6.77 -23.02
N THR A 359 22.46 7.61 -21.98
CA THR A 359 21.89 8.95 -21.93
C THR A 359 22.39 9.81 -23.09
N GLU A 360 23.68 9.73 -23.40
CA GLU A 360 24.28 10.44 -24.53
C GLU A 360 23.73 9.96 -25.89
N TYR A 361 23.52 8.65 -26.08
CA TYR A 361 22.88 8.12 -27.29
C TYR A 361 21.43 8.62 -27.43
N LEU A 362 20.65 8.59 -26.35
CA LEU A 362 19.27 9.08 -26.37
C LEU A 362 19.21 10.58 -26.69
N LEU A 363 20.09 11.37 -26.07
CA LEU A 363 20.20 12.81 -26.27
C LEU A 363 20.58 13.15 -27.72
N LYS A 364 21.71 12.62 -28.22
CA LYS A 364 22.18 12.89 -29.59
C LYS A 364 21.23 12.35 -30.66
N GLY A 365 20.58 11.23 -30.37
CA GLY A 365 19.56 10.63 -31.22
C GLY A 365 18.22 11.37 -31.20
N ARG A 366 18.02 12.34 -30.28
CA ARG A 366 16.77 13.09 -30.05
C ARG A 366 15.59 12.19 -29.66
N TYR A 367 15.87 11.16 -28.85
CA TYR A 367 14.88 10.25 -28.28
C TYR A 367 14.31 10.84 -26.98
N TRP A 368 13.59 11.97 -27.09
CA TRP A 368 13.20 12.79 -25.93
C TRP A 368 12.30 12.05 -24.95
N LYS A 369 11.28 11.34 -25.45
CA LYS A 369 10.38 10.58 -24.58
C LYS A 369 11.09 9.42 -23.86
N LEU A 370 11.90 8.65 -24.59
CA LEU A 370 12.73 7.60 -23.99
C LEU A 370 13.72 8.16 -22.96
N LEU A 371 14.43 9.25 -23.28
CA LEU A 371 15.35 9.90 -22.35
C LEU A 371 14.66 10.25 -21.03
N LYS A 372 13.47 10.83 -21.11
CA LYS A 372 12.64 11.15 -19.94
C LYS A 372 12.27 9.88 -19.16
N GLU A 373 11.62 8.92 -19.81
CA GLU A 373 11.13 7.70 -19.15
C GLU A 373 12.28 6.86 -18.55
N SER A 374 13.39 6.70 -19.28
CA SER A 374 14.53 5.93 -18.81
C SER A 374 15.27 6.58 -17.66
N SER A 375 15.28 7.93 -17.58
CA SER A 375 15.78 8.62 -16.39
C SER A 375 14.91 8.38 -15.14
N GLU A 376 13.63 8.02 -15.31
CA GLU A 376 12.74 7.64 -14.21
C GLU A 376 12.91 6.18 -13.77
N HIS A 377 13.43 5.30 -14.64
CA HIS A 377 13.69 3.88 -14.37
C HIS A 377 15.09 3.59 -13.79
N ILE A 378 15.57 4.51 -12.94
CA ILE A 378 16.81 4.39 -12.17
C ILE A 378 16.49 4.36 -10.67
N GLY A 379 17.04 3.38 -9.96
CA GLY A 379 16.84 3.21 -8.50
C GLY A 379 17.70 2.09 -7.92
N GLY A 380 18.03 2.17 -6.62
CA GLY A 380 18.82 1.14 -5.94
C GLY A 380 20.21 0.91 -6.56
N SER A 381 20.79 1.95 -7.16
CA SER A 381 22.05 1.91 -7.92
C SER A 381 22.00 1.04 -9.18
N ARG A 382 20.82 0.89 -9.81
CA ARG A 382 20.65 0.13 -11.06
C ARG A 382 19.62 0.78 -11.99
N TYR A 383 19.71 0.43 -13.26
CA TYR A 383 18.67 0.68 -14.25
C TYR A 383 17.76 -0.54 -14.38
N TYR A 384 16.45 -0.30 -14.45
CA TYR A 384 15.44 -1.35 -14.55
C TYR A 384 14.43 -1.11 -15.69
N GLY A 385 14.77 -0.22 -16.63
CA GLY A 385 14.02 -0.03 -17.87
C GLY A 385 14.48 -1.00 -18.98
N PRO A 386 13.90 -0.90 -20.19
CA PRO A 386 14.08 -1.86 -21.28
C PRO A 386 15.36 -1.68 -22.13
N LEU A 387 16.12 -0.61 -21.90
CA LEU A 387 17.40 -0.37 -22.59
C LEU A 387 18.52 -1.21 -21.97
N LEU A 388 19.65 -1.31 -22.66
CA LEU A 388 20.85 -2.00 -22.20
C LEU A 388 21.98 -0.97 -22.03
N PRO A 389 22.16 -0.39 -20.82
CA PRO A 389 23.12 0.70 -20.62
C PRO A 389 24.56 0.39 -21.02
N GLU A 390 24.98 -0.87 -20.87
CA GLU A 390 26.33 -1.35 -21.19
C GLU A 390 26.58 -1.53 -22.70
N GLY A 391 25.59 -1.26 -23.55
CA GLY A 391 25.72 -1.35 -25.00
C GLY A 391 26.75 -0.35 -25.54
N LYS A 392 27.63 -0.83 -26.42
CA LYS A 392 28.72 -0.03 -26.99
C LYS A 392 28.27 0.86 -28.14
N ASP A 393 27.17 0.50 -28.80
CA ASP A 393 26.54 1.27 -29.87
C ASP A 393 25.01 1.36 -29.70
N ILE A 394 24.35 2.10 -30.58
CA ILE A 394 22.91 2.34 -30.50
C ILE A 394 22.07 1.05 -30.66
N ARG A 395 22.53 0.06 -31.42
CA ARG A 395 21.82 -1.22 -31.59
C ARG A 395 21.88 -2.02 -30.31
N GLU A 396 23.07 -2.16 -29.74
CA GLU A 396 23.27 -2.84 -28.47
C GLU A 396 22.48 -2.16 -27.35
N VAL A 397 22.53 -0.82 -27.25
CA VAL A 397 21.78 -0.06 -26.23
C VAL A 397 20.28 -0.25 -26.34
N PHE A 398 19.75 -0.32 -27.57
CA PHE A 398 18.33 -0.54 -27.80
C PHE A 398 17.94 -2.01 -27.76
N GLY A 399 18.90 -2.94 -27.81
CA GLY A 399 18.63 -4.37 -28.00
C GLY A 399 17.88 -4.67 -29.31
N ILE A 400 18.19 -3.92 -30.38
CA ILE A 400 17.55 -4.03 -31.69
C ILE A 400 18.63 -3.99 -32.78
N ASP A 401 18.67 -5.01 -33.62
CA ASP A 401 19.62 -5.10 -34.74
C ASP A 401 19.17 -4.25 -35.94
N ASP A 402 17.87 -4.21 -36.21
CA ASP A 402 17.27 -3.47 -37.31
C ASP A 402 17.17 -1.96 -37.04
N MET A 403 18.07 -1.19 -37.66
CA MET A 403 18.08 0.27 -37.56
C MET A 403 16.78 0.95 -38.00
N GLN A 404 15.98 0.35 -38.89
CA GLN A 404 14.71 0.95 -39.30
C GLN A 404 13.72 1.01 -38.13
N LYS A 405 13.76 0.01 -37.23
CA LYS A 405 12.93 0.00 -36.01
C LYS A 405 13.40 1.09 -35.03
N ILE A 406 14.71 1.26 -34.87
CA ILE A 406 15.30 2.35 -34.05
C ILE A 406 14.94 3.73 -34.61
N HIS A 407 14.97 3.91 -35.93
CA HIS A 407 14.55 5.16 -36.57
C HIS A 407 13.05 5.43 -36.40
N ARG A 408 12.23 4.38 -36.50
CA ARG A 408 10.78 4.46 -36.29
C ARG A 408 10.43 4.95 -34.88
N ILE A 409 11.17 4.50 -33.85
CA ILE A 409 11.00 5.00 -32.47
C ILE A 409 11.23 6.51 -32.43
N ARG A 410 12.30 7.01 -33.07
CA ARG A 410 12.60 8.45 -33.13
C ARG A 410 11.50 9.24 -33.84
N GLU A 411 11.08 8.78 -35.02
CA GLU A 411 10.08 9.46 -35.86
C GLU A 411 8.72 9.60 -35.18
N GLN A 412 8.39 8.69 -34.26
CA GLN A 412 7.11 8.68 -33.54
C GLN A 412 7.23 9.22 -32.12
N ASP A 413 8.39 9.77 -31.73
CA ASP A 413 8.73 10.14 -30.34
C ASP A 413 8.31 9.02 -29.36
N GLY A 414 8.69 7.80 -29.71
CA GLY A 414 8.35 6.58 -28.99
C GLY A 414 9.00 6.54 -27.62
N GLY A 415 8.25 6.05 -26.63
CA GLY A 415 8.74 5.78 -25.28
C GLY A 415 9.15 4.31 -25.11
N GLU A 416 9.34 3.91 -23.87
CA GLU A 416 9.77 2.56 -23.47
C GLU A 416 8.80 1.47 -23.93
N ALA A 417 7.50 1.71 -23.84
CA ALA A 417 6.49 0.75 -24.33
C ALA A 417 6.65 0.46 -25.83
N MET A 418 6.96 1.49 -26.63
CA MET A 418 7.22 1.30 -28.06
C MET A 418 8.52 0.55 -28.29
N LEU A 419 9.57 0.86 -27.53
CA LEU A 419 10.85 0.16 -27.59
C LEU A 419 10.67 -1.34 -27.33
N VAL A 420 9.95 -1.74 -26.28
CA VAL A 420 9.69 -3.15 -25.96
C VAL A 420 8.98 -3.87 -27.12
N TRP A 421 7.99 -3.23 -27.75
CA TRP A 421 7.34 -3.79 -28.94
C TRP A 421 8.26 -3.89 -30.15
N MET A 422 9.19 -2.94 -30.32
CA MET A 422 10.17 -2.99 -31.41
C MET A 422 11.22 -4.08 -31.17
N GLN A 423 11.68 -4.29 -29.92
CA GLN A 423 12.55 -5.41 -29.54
C GLN A 423 11.88 -6.75 -29.84
N TRP A 424 10.61 -6.90 -29.45
CA TRP A 424 9.83 -8.10 -29.76
C TRP A 424 9.70 -8.32 -31.28
N ALA A 425 9.36 -7.27 -32.03
CA ALA A 425 9.24 -7.36 -33.49
C ALA A 425 10.58 -7.67 -34.18
N ASP A 426 11.70 -7.26 -33.59
CA ASP A 426 13.04 -7.60 -34.06
C ASP A 426 13.35 -9.08 -33.85
N GLN A 427 13.03 -9.60 -32.67
CA GLN A 427 13.25 -11.00 -32.29
C GLN A 427 12.36 -11.99 -33.06
N THR A 428 11.09 -11.64 -33.29
CA THR A 428 10.12 -12.53 -33.96
C THR A 428 10.08 -12.36 -35.48
N GLY A 429 10.58 -11.24 -36.00
CA GLY A 429 10.42 -10.84 -37.40
C GLY A 429 8.99 -10.39 -37.76
N GLU A 430 8.07 -10.31 -36.79
CA GLU A 430 6.70 -9.84 -37.05
C GLU A 430 6.66 -8.34 -37.35
N LYS A 431 5.75 -7.94 -38.25
CA LYS A 431 5.55 -6.53 -38.63
C LYS A 431 4.35 -5.96 -37.90
N LEU A 432 4.56 -4.88 -37.16
CA LEU A 432 3.50 -4.14 -36.48
C LEU A 432 3.12 -2.88 -37.26
N SER A 433 1.88 -2.79 -37.72
CA SER A 433 1.33 -1.55 -38.30
C SER A 433 1.33 -0.40 -37.29
N LYS A 434 1.20 0.84 -37.76
CA LYS A 434 1.19 2.02 -36.89
C LYS A 434 -0.05 2.01 -35.99
N GLU A 435 -1.18 1.60 -36.53
CA GLU A 435 -2.47 1.51 -35.84
C GLU A 435 -2.45 0.43 -34.76
N THR A 436 -1.91 -0.75 -35.07
CA THR A 436 -1.79 -1.85 -34.10
C THR A 436 -0.84 -1.48 -32.97
N LEU A 437 0.35 -0.92 -33.28
CA LEU A 437 1.31 -0.49 -32.27
C LEU A 437 0.72 0.58 -31.33
N LYS A 438 0.04 1.59 -31.90
CA LYS A 438 -0.63 2.61 -31.10
C LYS A 438 -1.68 2.01 -30.19
N TRP A 439 -2.51 1.10 -30.72
CA TRP A 439 -3.54 0.42 -29.94
C TRP A 439 -2.96 -0.41 -28.78
N LEU A 440 -1.83 -1.10 -28.98
CA LEU A 440 -1.15 -1.87 -27.92
C LEU A 440 -0.69 -0.96 -26.79
N ILE A 441 -0.01 0.14 -27.14
CA ILE A 441 0.50 1.13 -26.17
C ILE A 441 -0.66 1.79 -25.42
N ASP A 442 -1.69 2.27 -26.13
CA ASP A 442 -2.86 2.91 -25.52
C ASP A 442 -3.66 1.94 -24.63
N SER A 443 -3.61 0.65 -24.94
CA SER A 443 -4.26 -0.42 -24.18
C SER A 443 -3.43 -0.94 -22.99
N ASN A 444 -2.19 -0.45 -22.81
CA ASN A 444 -1.22 -0.94 -21.83
C ASN A 444 -0.97 -2.46 -21.94
N ILE A 445 -0.89 -2.95 -23.18
CA ILE A 445 -0.57 -4.33 -23.53
C ILE A 445 0.89 -4.38 -23.98
N ASP A 446 1.68 -5.19 -23.31
CA ASP A 446 3.06 -5.51 -23.65
C ASP A 446 3.18 -6.95 -24.22
N PRO A 447 4.33 -7.33 -24.81
CA PRO A 447 4.53 -8.66 -25.36
C PRO A 447 4.39 -9.80 -24.35
N GLN A 448 4.73 -9.59 -23.07
CA GLN A 448 4.59 -10.63 -22.04
C GLN A 448 3.12 -10.95 -21.78
N ASN A 449 2.24 -9.94 -21.85
CA ASN A 449 0.80 -10.14 -21.63
C ASN A 449 0.17 -11.07 -22.67
N ILE A 450 0.71 -11.14 -23.88
CA ILE A 450 0.18 -11.99 -24.95
C ILE A 450 1.06 -13.21 -25.24
N SER A 451 2.10 -13.42 -24.42
CA SER A 451 3.00 -14.55 -24.56
C SER A 451 2.25 -15.87 -24.41
N GLY A 452 2.50 -16.81 -25.33
CA GLY A 452 1.85 -18.12 -25.34
C GLY A 452 0.46 -18.16 -25.98
N ILE A 453 -0.10 -17.02 -26.42
CA ILE A 453 -1.32 -17.03 -27.22
C ILE A 453 -0.95 -17.41 -28.66
N PRO A 454 -1.47 -18.51 -29.22
CA PRO A 454 -1.03 -19.04 -30.53
C PRO A 454 -1.65 -18.30 -31.72
N VAL A 455 -1.77 -16.97 -31.66
CA VAL A 455 -2.31 -16.14 -32.74
C VAL A 455 -1.51 -14.86 -32.91
N SER A 456 -1.51 -14.32 -34.14
CA SER A 456 -0.82 -13.06 -34.44
C SER A 456 -1.42 -11.87 -33.70
N VAL A 457 -0.59 -10.85 -33.46
CA VAL A 457 -0.97 -9.64 -32.70
C VAL A 457 -2.19 -8.93 -33.32
N GLU A 458 -2.32 -8.91 -34.64
CA GLU A 458 -3.48 -8.33 -35.31
C GLU A 458 -4.79 -9.11 -35.04
N LYS A 459 -4.71 -10.44 -34.99
CA LYS A 459 -5.86 -11.27 -34.64
C LYS A 459 -6.26 -11.07 -33.18
N ILE A 460 -5.29 -10.95 -32.28
CA ILE A 460 -5.52 -10.60 -30.87
C ILE A 460 -6.27 -9.27 -30.79
N ARG A 461 -5.77 -8.24 -31.47
CA ARG A 461 -6.39 -6.91 -31.52
C ARG A 461 -7.86 -6.97 -31.96
N HIS A 462 -8.13 -7.59 -33.11
CA HIS A 462 -9.51 -7.69 -33.62
C HIS A 462 -10.42 -8.48 -32.70
N TYR A 463 -9.92 -9.58 -32.12
CA TYR A 463 -10.69 -10.40 -31.20
C TYR A 463 -11.04 -9.63 -29.92
N LEU A 464 -10.07 -8.97 -29.30
CA LEU A 464 -10.30 -8.22 -28.06
C LEU A 464 -11.21 -7.01 -28.26
N ILE A 465 -11.06 -6.26 -29.35
CA ILE A 465 -11.97 -5.15 -29.68
C ILE A 465 -13.42 -5.64 -29.80
N ARG A 466 -13.62 -6.77 -30.49
CA ARG A 466 -14.95 -7.39 -30.60
C ARG A 466 -15.48 -7.86 -29.25
N GLN A 467 -14.66 -8.56 -28.46
CA GLN A 467 -15.08 -9.07 -27.15
C GLN A 467 -15.38 -7.96 -26.14
N GLN A 468 -14.66 -6.83 -26.20
CA GLN A 468 -14.99 -5.67 -25.42
C GLN A 468 -16.39 -5.13 -25.80
N ALA A 469 -16.68 -5.00 -27.09
CA ALA A 469 -17.98 -4.51 -27.54
C ALA A 469 -19.15 -5.47 -27.22
N GLU A 470 -18.94 -6.78 -27.39
CA GLU A 470 -20.01 -7.79 -27.30
C GLU A 470 -20.16 -8.41 -25.90
N SER A 471 -19.06 -8.78 -25.23
CA SER A 471 -19.07 -9.55 -23.98
C SER A 471 -18.77 -8.71 -22.74
N TYR A 472 -17.94 -7.67 -22.87
CA TYR A 472 -17.36 -6.92 -21.75
C TYR A 472 -17.34 -5.40 -21.96
N PRO A 473 -18.50 -4.74 -22.18
CA PRO A 473 -18.55 -3.32 -22.57
C PRO A 473 -17.98 -2.35 -21.53
N ASN A 474 -17.93 -2.77 -20.26
CA ASN A 474 -17.45 -1.95 -19.15
C ASN A 474 -15.99 -2.22 -18.77
N LEU A 475 -15.32 -3.20 -19.40
CA LEU A 475 -13.93 -3.53 -19.08
C LEU A 475 -12.96 -2.79 -19.99
N LYS A 476 -11.79 -2.44 -19.44
CA LYS A 476 -10.66 -1.95 -20.24
C LYS A 476 -10.03 -3.11 -21.01
N MET A 477 -9.35 -2.79 -22.12
CA MET A 477 -8.81 -3.79 -23.04
C MET A 477 -7.90 -4.82 -22.36
N LYS A 478 -7.01 -4.38 -21.44
CA LYS A 478 -6.16 -5.28 -20.67
C LYS A 478 -6.95 -6.28 -19.81
N ALA A 479 -8.03 -5.82 -19.18
CA ALA A 479 -8.90 -6.71 -18.40
C ALA A 479 -9.64 -7.72 -19.29
N VAL A 480 -10.05 -7.31 -20.51
CA VAL A 480 -10.64 -8.26 -21.48
C VAL A 480 -9.62 -9.31 -21.92
N LEU A 481 -8.35 -8.92 -22.11
CA LEU A 481 -7.25 -9.85 -22.36
C LEU A 481 -7.06 -10.83 -21.19
N GLU A 482 -7.06 -10.34 -19.95
CA GLU A 482 -6.94 -11.19 -18.74
C GLU A 482 -8.08 -12.22 -18.69
N GLN A 483 -9.34 -11.83 -18.92
CA GLN A 483 -10.46 -12.78 -19.00
C GLN A 483 -10.27 -13.85 -20.09
N TRP A 484 -9.64 -13.48 -21.21
CA TRP A 484 -9.35 -14.43 -22.27
C TRP A 484 -8.22 -15.39 -21.89
N ILE A 485 -7.15 -14.89 -21.27
CA ILE A 485 -6.03 -15.71 -20.77
C ILE A 485 -6.53 -16.69 -19.71
N ASP A 486 -7.36 -16.24 -18.77
CA ASP A 486 -7.97 -17.08 -17.74
C ASP A 486 -8.81 -18.20 -18.35
N TYR A 487 -9.61 -17.87 -19.38
CA TYR A 487 -10.35 -18.87 -20.14
C TYR A 487 -9.43 -19.88 -20.84
N LEU A 488 -8.37 -19.43 -21.52
CA LEU A 488 -7.41 -20.32 -22.19
C LEU A 488 -6.68 -21.23 -21.19
N ALA A 489 -6.26 -20.69 -20.05
CA ALA A 489 -5.67 -21.48 -18.97
C ALA A 489 -6.66 -22.52 -18.44
N GLY A 490 -7.95 -22.15 -18.33
CA GLY A 490 -9.02 -23.07 -18.00
C GLY A 490 -9.21 -24.19 -19.04
N CYS A 491 -9.14 -23.85 -20.33
CA CYS A 491 -9.18 -24.83 -21.42
C CYS A 491 -8.02 -25.84 -21.31
N VAL A 492 -6.81 -25.37 -21.04
CA VAL A 492 -5.64 -26.22 -20.83
C VAL A 492 -5.83 -27.12 -19.60
N LYS A 493 -6.29 -26.58 -18.46
CA LYS A 493 -6.57 -27.36 -17.24
C LYS A 493 -7.60 -28.47 -17.51
N MET A 494 -8.62 -28.15 -18.31
CA MET A 494 -9.68 -29.07 -18.72
C MET A 494 -9.32 -29.96 -19.91
N LYS A 495 -8.06 -29.93 -20.38
CA LYS A 495 -7.56 -30.72 -21.51
C LYS A 495 -8.44 -30.56 -22.77
N LYS A 496 -8.99 -29.37 -23.01
CA LYS A 496 -9.70 -29.04 -24.25
C LYS A 496 -8.68 -28.95 -25.40
N ASP A 497 -9.13 -29.13 -26.63
CA ASP A 497 -8.26 -29.07 -27.81
C ASP A 497 -7.86 -27.62 -28.12
N MET A 498 -6.60 -27.28 -27.85
CA MET A 498 -6.05 -25.94 -28.06
C MET A 498 -5.68 -25.66 -29.52
N THR A 499 -5.85 -26.63 -30.44
CA THR A 499 -5.68 -26.42 -31.88
C THR A 499 -6.97 -25.93 -32.55
N ASP A 500 -8.13 -26.07 -31.88
CA ASP A 500 -9.41 -25.60 -32.39
C ASP A 500 -9.60 -24.09 -32.13
N ASP A 501 -9.79 -23.35 -33.21
CA ASP A 501 -10.08 -21.91 -33.20
C ASP A 501 -11.38 -21.57 -32.44
N LEU A 502 -12.37 -22.46 -32.43
CA LEU A 502 -13.62 -22.26 -31.69
C LEU A 502 -13.42 -22.43 -30.18
N VAL A 503 -12.46 -23.26 -29.78
CA VAL A 503 -12.03 -23.42 -28.39
C VAL A 503 -11.17 -22.25 -27.98
N THR A 504 -10.15 -21.88 -28.75
CA THR A 504 -9.22 -20.81 -28.36
C THR A 504 -9.81 -19.40 -28.50
N ARG A 505 -10.73 -19.16 -29.44
CA ARG A 505 -11.34 -17.85 -29.71
C ARG A 505 -12.87 -17.94 -29.77
N PRO A 506 -13.53 -18.29 -28.65
CA PRO A 506 -14.99 -18.42 -28.62
C PRO A 506 -15.67 -17.11 -28.98
N ARG A 507 -16.86 -17.19 -29.59
CA ARG A 507 -17.67 -16.00 -29.92
C ARG A 507 -18.19 -15.32 -28.66
N GLU A 508 -18.78 -16.08 -27.73
CA GLU A 508 -19.30 -15.59 -26.46
C GLU A 508 -18.28 -15.83 -25.34
N LEU A 509 -17.20 -15.03 -25.31
CA LEU A 509 -16.07 -15.27 -24.39
C LEU A 509 -16.52 -15.31 -22.93
N LYS A 510 -17.35 -14.36 -22.50
CA LYS A 510 -17.83 -14.30 -21.10
C LYS A 510 -18.54 -15.56 -20.68
N ARG A 511 -19.50 -16.00 -21.50
CA ARG A 511 -20.26 -17.20 -21.23
C ARG A 511 -19.34 -18.43 -21.15
N ARG A 512 -18.43 -18.62 -22.11
CA ARG A 512 -17.50 -19.77 -22.12
C ARG A 512 -16.48 -19.74 -20.99
N HIS A 513 -16.04 -18.55 -20.61
CA HIS A 513 -15.23 -18.32 -19.41
C HIS A 513 -15.98 -18.78 -18.15
N ASP A 514 -17.21 -18.31 -17.96
CA ASP A 514 -18.00 -18.66 -16.78
C ASP A 514 -18.30 -20.17 -16.72
N GLU A 515 -18.61 -20.78 -17.87
CA GLU A 515 -18.83 -22.24 -18.00
C GLU A 515 -17.57 -23.04 -17.60
N ILE A 516 -16.39 -22.67 -18.10
CA ILE A 516 -15.17 -23.43 -17.82
C ILE A 516 -14.67 -23.23 -16.40
N MET A 517 -14.83 -22.02 -15.84
CA MET A 517 -14.48 -21.75 -14.45
C MET A 517 -15.37 -22.52 -13.48
N GLU A 518 -16.66 -22.66 -13.79
CA GLU A 518 -17.56 -23.51 -13.03
C GLU A 518 -17.17 -25.00 -13.15
N GLU A 519 -16.79 -25.48 -14.34
CA GLU A 519 -16.28 -26.85 -14.53
C GLU A 519 -15.03 -27.10 -13.66
N ILE A 520 -14.10 -26.13 -13.62
CA ILE A 520 -12.87 -26.19 -12.83
C ILE A 520 -13.18 -26.22 -11.34
N ARG A 521 -14.09 -25.35 -10.89
CA ARG A 521 -14.53 -25.30 -9.50
C ARG A 521 -15.11 -26.64 -9.07
N LYS A 522 -16.01 -27.22 -9.86
CA LYS A 522 -16.61 -28.54 -9.58
C LYS A 522 -15.56 -29.64 -9.47
N GLN A 523 -14.60 -29.71 -10.40
CA GLN A 523 -13.52 -30.68 -10.32
C GLN A 523 -12.65 -30.49 -9.07
N GLN A 524 -12.31 -29.23 -8.74
CA GLN A 524 -11.52 -28.91 -7.56
C GLN A 524 -12.20 -29.36 -6.27
N ILE A 525 -13.50 -29.07 -6.12
CA ILE A 525 -14.32 -29.51 -4.99
C ILE A 525 -14.25 -31.05 -4.84
N ILE A 526 -14.42 -31.78 -5.94
CA ILE A 526 -14.37 -33.26 -5.93
C ILE A 526 -12.98 -33.78 -5.56
N GLU A 527 -11.92 -33.17 -6.10
CA GLU A 527 -10.53 -33.53 -5.78
C GLU A 527 -10.18 -33.25 -4.32
N ASP A 528 -10.65 -32.14 -3.76
CA ASP A 528 -10.41 -31.78 -2.36
C ASP A 528 -11.12 -32.75 -1.40
N ILE A 529 -12.36 -33.16 -1.72
CA ILE A 529 -13.05 -34.24 -0.98
C ILE A 529 -12.23 -35.53 -1.02
N ARG A 530 -11.72 -35.92 -2.19
CA ARG A 530 -10.92 -37.14 -2.33
C ARG A 530 -9.62 -37.07 -1.52
N ARG A 531 -8.91 -35.94 -1.58
CA ARG A 531 -7.65 -35.72 -0.86
C ARG A 531 -7.86 -35.73 0.65
N ASN A 532 -8.96 -35.15 1.12
CA ASN A 532 -9.23 -35.02 2.55
C ASN A 532 -9.95 -36.24 3.16
N LYS A 533 -10.28 -37.25 2.34
CA LYS A 533 -10.99 -38.45 2.79
C LYS A 533 -10.24 -39.22 3.88
N GLU A 534 -8.92 -39.39 3.74
CA GLU A 534 -8.10 -40.09 4.75
C GLU A 534 -8.07 -39.34 6.09
N LEU A 535 -7.97 -38.00 6.04
CA LEU A 535 -8.05 -37.15 7.23
C LEU A 535 -9.42 -37.25 7.90
N ALA A 536 -10.49 -37.30 7.11
CA ALA A 536 -11.85 -37.49 7.60
C ALA A 536 -12.02 -38.84 8.30
N GLU A 537 -11.47 -39.93 7.75
CA GLU A 537 -11.50 -41.25 8.38
C GLU A 537 -10.75 -41.27 9.73
N GLN A 538 -9.64 -40.55 9.85
CA GLN A 538 -8.90 -40.42 11.11
C GLN A 538 -9.70 -39.66 12.19
N ARG A 539 -10.40 -38.57 11.79
CA ARG A 539 -11.21 -37.74 12.70
C ARG A 539 -12.57 -38.36 13.06
N GLU A 540 -13.02 -39.38 12.32
CA GLU A 540 -14.33 -40.02 12.56
C GLU A 540 -14.44 -40.56 14.00
N ARG A 541 -13.38 -41.17 14.53
CA ARG A 541 -13.37 -41.69 15.91
C ARG A 541 -13.47 -40.58 16.95
N GLU A 542 -12.66 -39.53 16.80
CA GLU A 542 -12.65 -38.38 17.71
C GLU A 542 -14.02 -37.69 17.78
N LEU A 543 -14.65 -37.45 16.61
CA LEU A 543 -15.95 -36.80 16.56
C LEU A 543 -17.07 -37.65 17.14
N LYS A 544 -17.02 -38.99 16.97
CA LYS A 544 -17.99 -39.91 17.61
C LYS A 544 -17.85 -39.97 19.12
N GLU A 545 -16.62 -39.88 19.64
CA GLU A 545 -16.37 -39.86 21.08
C GLU A 545 -16.85 -38.55 21.73
N LYS A 546 -16.60 -37.40 21.08
CA LYS A 546 -17.05 -36.09 21.57
C LYS A 546 -18.56 -35.89 21.43
N PHE A 547 -19.14 -36.37 20.33
CA PHE A 547 -20.55 -36.13 19.96
C PHE A 547 -21.32 -37.44 19.69
N PRO A 548 -21.51 -38.31 20.70
CA PRO A 548 -22.04 -39.66 20.52
C PRO A 548 -23.46 -39.73 19.95
N ASP A 549 -24.31 -38.73 20.23
CA ASP A 549 -25.71 -38.73 19.81
C ASP A 549 -25.97 -37.98 18.51
N ALA A 550 -24.99 -37.21 18.00
CA ALA A 550 -25.20 -36.32 16.87
C ALA A 550 -25.55 -37.07 15.57
N GLU A 551 -24.82 -38.12 15.21
CA GLU A 551 -25.11 -38.94 14.02
C GLU A 551 -26.43 -39.71 14.14
N LYS A 552 -26.82 -40.09 15.36
CA LYS A 552 -28.12 -40.72 15.63
C LYS A 552 -29.25 -39.73 15.40
N ASN A 553 -29.10 -38.49 15.89
CA ASN A 553 -30.07 -37.42 15.67
C ASN A 553 -30.27 -37.13 14.18
N LEU A 554 -29.19 -37.06 13.39
CA LEU A 554 -29.26 -36.88 11.93
C LEU A 554 -30.03 -38.04 11.25
N ARG A 555 -29.74 -39.29 11.64
CA ARG A 555 -30.44 -40.48 11.12
C ARG A 555 -31.94 -40.48 11.41
N GLU A 556 -32.36 -40.07 12.61
CA GLU A 556 -33.77 -40.02 13.00
C GLU A 556 -34.59 -39.00 12.21
N VAL A 557 -33.97 -37.89 11.81
CA VAL A 557 -34.67 -36.81 11.10
C VAL A 557 -34.63 -36.99 9.57
N LYS A 558 -33.86 -37.94 9.05
CA LYS A 558 -33.68 -38.20 7.60
C LYS A 558 -35.00 -38.31 6.84
N GLY A 559 -35.94 -39.13 7.32
CA GLY A 559 -37.25 -39.34 6.66
C GLY A 559 -38.16 -38.11 6.67
N ILE A 560 -37.87 -37.12 7.51
CA ILE A 560 -38.60 -35.85 7.57
C ILE A 560 -38.00 -34.89 6.54
N TYR A 561 -36.69 -34.66 6.62
CA TYR A 561 -36.02 -33.55 5.93
C TYR A 561 -35.48 -33.87 4.52
N GLU A 562 -35.27 -35.14 4.16
CA GLU A 562 -34.88 -35.48 2.79
C GLU A 562 -36.04 -35.31 1.80
N TYR A 563 -35.74 -34.61 0.71
CA TYR A 563 -36.70 -34.33 -0.35
C TYR A 563 -35.98 -34.00 -1.65
N GLN A 564 -36.60 -34.37 -2.77
CA GLN A 564 -36.09 -34.11 -4.11
C GLN A 564 -37.25 -33.72 -5.02
N ASN A 565 -37.03 -32.71 -5.85
CA ASN A 565 -37.85 -32.43 -7.03
C ASN A 565 -37.01 -32.61 -8.31
N GLU A 566 -37.50 -32.13 -9.45
CA GLU A 566 -36.80 -32.28 -10.74
C GLU A 566 -35.45 -31.56 -10.80
N THR A 567 -35.25 -30.50 -10.01
CA THR A 567 -34.08 -29.61 -10.11
C THR A 567 -33.13 -29.74 -8.92
N TYR A 568 -33.65 -29.91 -7.71
CA TYR A 568 -32.86 -29.88 -6.47
C TYR A 568 -33.19 -31.05 -5.53
N LYS A 569 -32.22 -31.36 -4.66
CA LYS A 569 -32.33 -32.40 -3.63
C LYS A 569 -31.71 -31.91 -2.33
N VAL A 570 -32.43 -32.08 -1.21
CA VAL A 570 -31.89 -31.94 0.15
C VAL A 570 -31.50 -33.33 0.67
N ILE A 571 -30.27 -33.46 1.13
CA ILE A 571 -29.67 -34.69 1.66
C ILE A 571 -29.28 -34.44 3.11
N VAL A 572 -29.59 -35.40 3.99
CA VAL A 572 -29.12 -35.36 5.38
C VAL A 572 -27.79 -36.13 5.46
N PRO A 573 -26.70 -35.53 5.97
CA PRO A 573 -25.41 -36.20 6.10
C PRO A 573 -25.52 -37.43 7.02
N GLU A 574 -24.76 -38.48 6.71
CA GLU A 574 -24.78 -39.71 7.51
C GLU A 574 -23.75 -39.64 8.66
N LYS A 575 -22.63 -38.97 8.42
CA LYS A 575 -21.52 -38.80 9.37
C LYS A 575 -21.21 -37.34 9.62
N LEU A 576 -20.66 -37.03 10.79
CA LEU A 576 -20.14 -35.68 11.08
C LEU A 576 -18.96 -35.30 10.18
N THR A 577 -18.19 -36.30 9.75
CA THR A 577 -17.07 -36.13 8.82
C THR A 577 -17.52 -35.74 7.42
N ASP A 578 -18.75 -36.05 7.01
CA ASP A 578 -19.32 -35.59 5.74
C ASP A 578 -19.49 -34.06 5.75
N ILE A 579 -19.96 -33.50 6.87
CA ILE A 579 -20.11 -32.04 7.07
C ILE A 579 -18.74 -31.36 7.02
N MET A 580 -17.74 -31.97 7.66
CA MET A 580 -16.36 -31.48 7.65
C MET A 580 -15.77 -31.45 6.24
N LEU A 581 -15.90 -32.55 5.48
CA LEU A 581 -15.41 -32.65 4.11
C LEU A 581 -16.08 -31.62 3.20
N GLU A 582 -17.39 -31.44 3.37
CA GLU A 582 -18.15 -30.50 2.56
C GLU A 582 -17.78 -29.04 2.82
N GLY A 583 -17.71 -28.62 4.08
CA GLY A 583 -17.32 -27.24 4.38
C GLY A 583 -15.87 -26.94 4.02
N GLN A 584 -14.96 -27.92 4.11
CA GLN A 584 -13.60 -27.77 3.59
C GLN A 584 -13.59 -27.58 2.06
N ALA A 585 -14.34 -28.42 1.33
CA ALA A 585 -14.38 -28.36 -0.12
C ALA A 585 -15.06 -27.10 -0.66
N LEU A 586 -16.07 -26.58 0.06
CA LEU A 586 -16.72 -25.31 -0.24
C LEU A 586 -16.00 -24.10 0.39
N HIS A 587 -14.87 -24.30 1.08
CA HIS A 587 -14.09 -23.27 1.78
C HIS A 587 -14.92 -22.35 2.71
N HIS A 588 -15.89 -22.91 3.43
CA HIS A 588 -16.63 -22.17 4.45
C HIS A 588 -16.70 -22.94 5.77
N CYS A 589 -17.10 -22.24 6.85
CA CYS A 589 -16.88 -22.69 8.22
C CYS A 589 -17.71 -23.92 8.68
N ALA A 590 -18.46 -24.58 7.79
CA ALA A 590 -19.24 -25.76 8.15
C ALA A 590 -18.27 -26.91 8.50
N GLY A 591 -18.11 -27.19 9.79
CA GLY A 591 -17.23 -28.26 10.28
C GLY A 591 -15.81 -27.85 10.67
N ALA A 592 -15.47 -26.55 10.65
CA ALA A 592 -14.21 -26.03 11.20
C ALA A 592 -14.27 -25.77 12.73
N THR A 593 -15.47 -25.78 13.31
CA THR A 593 -15.71 -25.53 14.74
C THR A 593 -16.66 -26.55 15.34
N ASP A 594 -16.31 -27.06 16.52
CA ASP A 594 -17.10 -28.04 17.31
C ASP A 594 -18.54 -27.58 17.59
N ARG A 595 -18.80 -26.26 17.55
CA ARG A 595 -20.10 -25.62 17.79
C ARG A 595 -21.25 -26.17 16.93
N TYR A 596 -21.01 -26.53 15.67
CA TYR A 596 -22.08 -27.08 14.81
C TYR A 596 -22.45 -28.50 15.24
N TYR A 597 -21.47 -29.30 15.69
CA TYR A 597 -21.71 -30.65 16.17
C TYR A 597 -22.43 -30.66 17.53
N ASP A 598 -22.09 -29.74 18.43
CA ASP A 598 -22.82 -29.49 19.68
C ASP A 598 -24.32 -29.19 19.44
N ARG A 599 -24.61 -28.36 18.43
CA ARG A 599 -25.99 -28.00 18.06
C ARG A 599 -26.76 -29.18 17.48
N ILE A 600 -26.12 -30.02 16.67
CA ILE A 600 -26.73 -31.26 16.15
C ILE A 600 -27.00 -32.23 17.31
N GLN A 601 -26.05 -32.38 18.24
CA GLN A 601 -26.21 -33.24 19.42
C GLN A 601 -27.36 -32.79 20.32
N SER A 602 -27.46 -31.48 20.57
CA SER A 602 -28.52 -30.90 21.39
C SER A 602 -29.85 -30.67 20.65
N ARG A 603 -29.92 -31.05 19.37
CA ARG A 603 -31.07 -30.83 18.46
C ARG A 603 -31.50 -29.36 18.40
N GLU A 604 -30.55 -28.44 18.49
CA GLU A 604 -30.80 -27.01 18.30
C GLU A 604 -30.91 -26.67 16.82
N THR A 605 -29.94 -27.15 16.01
CA THR A 605 -29.93 -27.04 14.55
C THR A 605 -29.28 -28.26 13.92
N TYR A 606 -29.57 -28.47 12.64
CA TYR A 606 -29.02 -29.51 11.78
C TYR A 606 -28.28 -28.87 10.61
N ILE A 607 -27.26 -29.55 10.08
CA ILE A 607 -26.63 -29.17 8.82
C ILE A 607 -27.07 -30.16 7.74
N PHE A 608 -27.65 -29.65 6.66
CA PHE A 608 -28.07 -30.43 5.50
C PHE A 608 -27.36 -29.98 4.24
N PHE A 609 -27.32 -30.86 3.24
CA PHE A 609 -26.69 -30.61 1.96
C PHE A 609 -27.77 -30.38 0.89
N LEU A 610 -27.70 -29.25 0.22
CA LEU A 610 -28.47 -29.01 -0.99
C LEU A 610 -27.61 -29.40 -2.19
N ARG A 611 -28.23 -30.08 -3.15
CA ARG A 611 -27.63 -30.58 -4.39
C ARG A 611 -28.49 -30.22 -5.59
N ARG A 612 -27.85 -30.17 -6.76
CA ARG A 612 -28.57 -30.27 -8.04
C ARG A 612 -28.99 -31.72 -8.24
N ALA A 613 -30.24 -31.95 -8.63
CA ALA A 613 -30.76 -33.31 -8.83
C ALA A 613 -29.98 -34.08 -9.91
N SER A 614 -29.45 -33.38 -10.90
CA SER A 614 -28.60 -33.93 -11.97
C SER A 614 -27.18 -34.29 -11.53
N GLU A 615 -26.69 -33.74 -10.42
CA GLU A 615 -25.31 -33.88 -9.94
C GLU A 615 -25.29 -34.11 -8.40
N PRO A 616 -25.88 -35.21 -7.90
CA PRO A 616 -26.09 -35.41 -6.46
C PRO A 616 -24.80 -35.51 -5.64
N ASP A 617 -23.69 -35.89 -6.27
CA ASP A 617 -22.40 -36.08 -5.60
C ASP A 617 -21.54 -34.80 -5.56
N THR A 618 -21.98 -33.71 -6.19
CA THR A 618 -21.23 -32.44 -6.24
C THR A 618 -21.79 -31.45 -5.21
N PRO A 619 -21.01 -30.99 -4.23
CA PRO A 619 -21.42 -29.94 -3.31
C PRO A 619 -21.96 -28.70 -4.00
N TYR A 620 -23.04 -28.14 -3.45
CA TYR A 620 -23.71 -26.97 -4.00
C TYR A 620 -24.02 -25.93 -2.93
N TYR A 621 -24.79 -26.29 -1.90
CA TYR A 621 -24.99 -25.45 -0.70
C TYR A 621 -25.05 -26.32 0.55
N THR A 622 -24.65 -25.72 1.68
CA THR A 622 -24.97 -26.22 3.02
C THR A 622 -26.07 -25.38 3.66
N LEU A 623 -26.97 -26.02 4.41
CA LEU A 623 -28.11 -25.39 5.07
C LEU A 623 -28.05 -25.66 6.58
N GLU A 624 -27.99 -24.62 7.42
CA GLU A 624 -28.23 -24.75 8.87
C GLU A 624 -29.72 -24.56 9.16
N VAL A 625 -30.36 -25.62 9.65
CA VAL A 625 -31.82 -25.71 9.78
C VAL A 625 -32.22 -26.01 11.22
N GLU A 626 -33.16 -25.26 11.78
CA GLU A 626 -33.81 -25.57 13.05
C GLU A 626 -34.80 -26.74 12.89
N PRO A 627 -35.08 -27.49 13.97
CA PRO A 627 -36.27 -28.33 14.03
C PRO A 627 -37.50 -27.53 13.60
N GLY A 628 -38.32 -28.09 12.70
CA GLY A 628 -39.46 -27.38 12.08
C GLY A 628 -39.21 -26.83 10.68
N GLY A 629 -37.97 -26.84 10.19
CA GLY A 629 -37.62 -26.45 8.81
C GLY A 629 -37.25 -24.97 8.62
N THR A 630 -37.11 -24.20 9.70
CA THR A 630 -36.60 -22.82 9.64
C THR A 630 -35.11 -22.84 9.28
N ILE A 631 -34.71 -22.09 8.26
CA ILE A 631 -33.30 -22.02 7.85
C ILE A 631 -32.67 -20.82 8.55
N ARG A 632 -31.63 -21.08 9.36
CA ARG A 632 -30.84 -20.03 10.03
C ARG A 632 -29.79 -19.46 9.11
N GLN A 633 -29.11 -20.33 8.35
CA GLN A 633 -28.00 -19.96 7.47
C GLN A 633 -27.98 -20.85 6.24
N HIS A 634 -27.54 -20.31 5.11
CA HIS A 634 -27.23 -21.07 3.90
C HIS A 634 -25.91 -20.57 3.30
N ARG A 635 -25.00 -21.48 2.94
CA ARG A 635 -23.69 -21.11 2.40
C ARG A 635 -23.33 -21.90 1.16
N THR A 636 -22.74 -21.22 0.18
CA THR A 636 -22.06 -21.84 -0.96
C THR A 636 -20.56 -21.55 -0.91
N TYR A 637 -19.85 -21.81 -2.01
CA TYR A 637 -18.41 -21.66 -2.12
C TYR A 637 -17.91 -20.30 -1.58
N LEU A 638 -16.85 -20.30 -0.77
CA LEU A 638 -16.23 -19.12 -0.11
C LEU A 638 -17.13 -18.33 0.84
N ASP A 639 -18.10 -19.00 1.49
CA ASP A 639 -19.04 -18.36 2.45
C ASP A 639 -19.95 -17.32 1.78
N GLU A 640 -20.11 -17.38 0.45
CA GLU A 640 -20.95 -16.49 -0.35
C GLU A 640 -22.43 -16.97 -0.40
N GLU A 641 -23.32 -16.08 -0.87
CA GLU A 641 -24.76 -16.31 -1.11
C GLU A 641 -25.14 -16.23 -2.60
N THR A 642 -24.18 -16.32 -3.51
CA THR A 642 -24.42 -16.08 -4.95
C THR A 642 -25.43 -17.07 -5.54
N GLY A 643 -26.57 -16.55 -5.99
CA GLY A 643 -27.61 -17.36 -6.66
C GLY A 643 -28.73 -17.86 -5.75
N ILE A 644 -28.82 -17.38 -4.50
CA ILE A 644 -29.90 -17.73 -3.54
C ILE A 644 -31.31 -17.57 -4.13
N GLU A 645 -31.52 -16.55 -4.97
CA GLU A 645 -32.81 -16.30 -5.65
C GLU A 645 -33.28 -17.49 -6.49
N GLN A 646 -32.35 -18.27 -7.06
CA GLN A 646 -32.65 -19.43 -7.89
C GLN A 646 -33.10 -20.65 -7.07
N ILE A 647 -32.72 -20.72 -5.78
CA ILE A 647 -33.06 -21.84 -4.89
C ILE A 647 -34.17 -21.49 -3.89
N ARG A 648 -34.48 -20.21 -3.67
CA ARG A 648 -35.53 -19.75 -2.73
C ARG A 648 -36.88 -20.41 -2.99
N GLY A 649 -37.28 -20.55 -4.25
CA GLY A 649 -38.54 -21.23 -4.62
C GLY A 649 -38.59 -22.67 -4.13
N PHE A 650 -37.50 -23.42 -4.33
CA PHE A 650 -37.36 -24.79 -3.84
C PHE A 650 -37.32 -24.87 -2.32
N LEU A 651 -36.60 -23.98 -1.63
CA LEU A 651 -36.54 -23.98 -0.16
C LEU A 651 -37.93 -23.75 0.46
N ARG A 652 -38.78 -22.91 -0.15
CA ARG A 652 -40.17 -22.70 0.28
C ARG A 652 -41.05 -23.91 0.02
N GLU A 653 -40.88 -24.58 -1.12
CA GLU A 653 -41.55 -25.86 -1.40
C GLU A 653 -41.15 -26.91 -0.37
N TRP A 654 -39.85 -27.06 -0.14
CA TRP A 654 -39.28 -27.97 0.85
C TRP A 654 -39.86 -27.73 2.24
N GLN A 655 -39.89 -26.49 2.74
CA GLN A 655 -40.48 -26.15 4.05
C GLN A 655 -41.95 -26.61 4.19
N LYS A 656 -42.76 -26.46 3.13
CA LYS A 656 -44.16 -26.94 3.13
C LYS A 656 -44.25 -28.45 3.24
N ILE A 657 -43.37 -29.17 2.55
CA ILE A 657 -43.28 -30.64 2.63
C ILE A 657 -42.85 -31.07 4.04
N ILE A 658 -41.87 -30.40 4.64
CA ILE A 658 -41.40 -30.68 6.01
C ILE A 658 -42.55 -30.54 6.99
N LYS A 659 -43.31 -29.43 6.91
CA LYS A 659 -44.44 -29.15 7.80
C LYS A 659 -45.50 -30.27 7.82
N GLN A 660 -45.72 -30.95 6.70
CA GLN A 660 -46.63 -32.09 6.62
C GLN A 660 -46.06 -33.37 7.28
N ARG A 661 -44.74 -33.49 7.38
CA ARG A 661 -44.03 -34.66 7.92
C ARG A 661 -43.60 -34.50 9.38
N LEU A 662 -43.78 -33.32 9.98
CA LEU A 662 -43.32 -33.03 11.34
C LEU A 662 -43.98 -33.93 12.38
N THR A 663 -43.15 -34.62 13.17
CA THR A 663 -43.58 -35.37 14.34
C THR A 663 -43.90 -34.43 15.51
N GLN A 664 -44.62 -34.93 16.51
CA GLN A 664 -44.93 -34.13 17.72
C GLN A 664 -43.65 -33.74 18.48
N GLN A 665 -42.64 -34.62 18.48
CA GLN A 665 -41.34 -34.36 19.08
C GLN A 665 -40.58 -33.22 18.37
N GLU A 666 -40.55 -33.23 17.04
CA GLU A 666 -39.91 -32.15 16.26
C GLU A 666 -40.61 -30.79 16.45
N LYS A 667 -41.94 -30.78 16.60
CA LYS A 667 -42.68 -29.54 16.90
C LYS A 667 -42.30 -28.95 18.26
N GLU A 668 -42.01 -29.79 19.25
CA GLU A 668 -41.59 -29.30 20.57
C GLU A 668 -40.14 -28.79 20.53
N LEU A 669 -39.24 -29.52 19.84
CA LEU A 669 -37.88 -29.06 19.59
C LEU A 669 -37.83 -27.74 18.81
N ALA A 670 -38.77 -27.53 17.87
CA ALA A 670 -38.88 -26.28 17.11
C ALA A 670 -39.15 -25.08 18.03
N LYS A 671 -40.04 -25.24 19.03
CA LYS A 671 -40.30 -24.18 20.03
C LYS A 671 -39.06 -23.88 20.85
N ILE A 672 -38.36 -24.92 21.31
CA ILE A 672 -37.14 -24.77 22.11
C ILE A 672 -36.04 -24.08 21.29
N SER A 673 -35.85 -24.48 20.03
CA SER A 673 -34.85 -23.86 19.15
C SER A 673 -35.18 -22.39 18.85
N LYS A 674 -36.47 -22.05 18.68
CA LYS A 674 -36.92 -20.66 18.51
C LYS A 674 -36.55 -19.79 19.71
N VAL A 675 -36.80 -20.25 20.93
CA VAL A 675 -36.44 -19.52 22.17
C VAL A 675 -34.92 -19.31 22.24
N LYS A 676 -34.14 -20.37 22.03
CA LYS A 676 -32.67 -20.28 22.00
C LYS A 676 -32.14 -19.33 20.93
N ARG A 677 -32.79 -19.24 19.77
CA ARG A 677 -32.43 -18.28 18.72
C ARG A 677 -32.68 -16.85 19.18
N GLU A 678 -33.83 -16.58 19.78
CA GLU A 678 -34.18 -15.25 20.29
C GLU A 678 -33.18 -14.80 21.36
N GLU A 679 -32.82 -15.70 22.29
CA GLU A 679 -31.76 -15.47 23.29
C GLU A 679 -30.40 -15.18 22.65
N ASN A 680 -30.02 -15.95 21.61
CA ASN A 680 -28.75 -15.75 20.91
C ASN A 680 -28.71 -14.39 20.18
N LEU A 681 -29.81 -13.98 19.55
CA LEU A 681 -29.93 -12.67 18.90
C LEU A 681 -29.87 -11.52 19.91
N GLU A 682 -30.48 -11.68 21.09
CA GLU A 682 -30.36 -10.69 22.17
C GLU A 682 -28.95 -10.58 22.72
N GLU A 683 -28.26 -11.71 22.90
CA GLU A 683 -26.87 -11.72 23.35
C GLU A 683 -25.93 -11.02 22.35
N LEU A 684 -26.10 -11.29 21.05
CA LEU A 684 -25.34 -10.63 19.99
C LEU A 684 -25.59 -9.12 19.93
N LYS A 685 -26.84 -8.69 20.16
CA LYS A 685 -27.19 -7.26 20.30
C LYS A 685 -26.50 -6.64 21.52
N ARG A 686 -26.51 -7.31 22.68
CA ARG A 686 -25.85 -6.82 23.90
C ARG A 686 -24.33 -6.72 23.76
N LYS A 687 -23.70 -7.65 23.03
CA LYS A 687 -22.26 -7.66 22.75
C LYS A 687 -21.84 -6.74 21.58
N ASN A 688 -22.79 -6.00 21.00
CA ASN A 688 -22.57 -5.06 19.90
C ASN A 688 -21.90 -5.67 18.66
N ASN A 689 -22.15 -6.96 18.40
CA ASN A 689 -21.55 -7.69 17.27
C ASN A 689 -22.41 -7.52 16.00
N THR A 690 -22.44 -6.30 15.48
CA THR A 690 -23.32 -5.87 14.40
C THR A 690 -23.13 -6.63 13.09
N ARG A 691 -21.88 -7.03 12.78
CA ARG A 691 -21.55 -7.79 11.57
C ARG A 691 -22.20 -9.17 11.54
N VAL A 692 -22.13 -9.92 12.65
CA VAL A 692 -22.72 -11.27 12.75
C VAL A 692 -24.25 -11.19 12.79
N LEU A 693 -24.78 -10.18 13.48
CA LEU A 693 -26.22 -9.94 13.56
C LEU A 693 -26.83 -9.63 12.19
N GLN A 694 -26.15 -8.82 11.37
CA GLN A 694 -26.63 -8.45 10.03
C GLN A 694 -26.65 -9.67 9.10
N GLY A 695 -25.58 -10.46 9.06
CA GLY A 695 -25.55 -11.69 8.23
C GLY A 695 -26.64 -12.70 8.62
N LEU A 696 -26.83 -12.94 9.93
CA LEU A 696 -27.89 -13.83 10.40
C LEU A 696 -29.31 -13.37 10.03
N LEU A 697 -29.55 -12.06 9.92
CA LEU A 697 -30.85 -11.52 9.53
C LEU A 697 -31.08 -11.61 8.02
N GLU A 698 -30.03 -11.49 7.22
CA GLU A 698 -30.08 -11.59 5.75
C GLU A 698 -30.34 -13.04 5.29
N ASP A 699 -29.77 -14.01 6.01
CA ASP A 699 -29.88 -15.46 5.74
C ASP A 699 -31.18 -16.12 6.20
N PHE A 700 -31.91 -15.47 7.11
CA PHE A 700 -32.97 -16.11 7.87
C PHE A 700 -34.22 -16.38 7.03
N MET A 701 -34.65 -17.65 6.96
CA MET A 701 -35.90 -18.05 6.31
C MET A 701 -36.82 -18.82 7.27
N GLU A 702 -37.80 -18.12 7.84
CA GLU A 702 -38.83 -18.72 8.69
C GLU A 702 -39.64 -19.79 7.93
N ALA A 703 -39.90 -20.93 8.58
CA ALA A 703 -40.72 -22.00 8.00
C ALA A 703 -42.15 -21.51 7.68
N VAL A 704 -42.66 -21.87 6.49
CA VAL A 704 -44.00 -21.47 6.00
C VAL A 704 -45.07 -22.49 6.33
#